data_AF-A0AAV6IG38-F1
#
_entry.id   AF-A0AAV6IG38-F1
#
_cell.length_a   1.000
_cell.length_b   1.000
_cell.length_c   1.000
_cell.angle_alpha   90.00
_cell.angle_beta   90.00
_cell.angle_gamma   90.00
#
_symmetry.space_group_name_H-M   'P 1'
#
loop_
_entity.id
_entity.type
_entity.pdbx_description
1 polymer ?
#
loop_
_entity_poly.entity_id
_entity_poly.type
_entity_poly.pdbx_seq_one_letter_code
_entity_poly.pdbx_strand_id
1 'polypeptide(L)'
;MWYLCVFYHRLLDYRKPEVESLAELFGLFNSRESESGRENGNPEKKCLQWRLPQYHHPDSPFHFVDLPSDDIARKIANRSILVKGVYELWGEGSTYEELEEAIKAYPDERKLPYLTSESTFKITVDSFGKVMSSEEQNDRIRSFSYIPFKGRVNLRSPDHKFWVLETDDSGSNNGLPPVDQKRIFFGREVGTADRKLLPTYQLKSRTYLGPTAMDAEMAFLMANQALTAPGKLVYDPFVGTGSILVAAAHFGAMTMGADIDIRVVRDGRGPDCNVWSNFKQYGLPMPLGLLRADNNLPPWRPGLKEVFDAIICDPPYGVRAGGRKSGGRKLLKGVVGPYTVPDDKRTDHIPSTAGYCLAECVHDLLDLAAQMLVMGGRLVYFYPVLREDDTIDTNFPEHPCFKLVAACEQILSLRYSRVLLTMVKIGPYTEEIAESARIQHLEFKENHLKWLEEGNLRSAVFSPVGSHPSGEGYAKLAQLQVGFYGNTCPDAESVVTSVVRDASVSNSNTAAVLLRLHFHDCFVQGCDGSILIDQSGAERHAFGHQGVGGFEVIEKAKARLEGVCPGVVSCADIVALAARDAIVLANGPGYQVPTGRRDGLVSNVSMADNMPDVQDSIQQLKAKFFDKGLSEKDLVVLNAAHTIGTTACFFMTQRLYNFSPGGGSDPAINPNFLPELKSQCPQNGDINVRIPIDRGSGQTFDNQILQNIRNGFAVLASDARLYEDEGTKSVVDSYFGVLAPIFGPVFETDFVNSMVRMGQIGVITGFEGEIRRVCTAFK
;
A
#
# COMPACT_ATOMS: atom_id res chain seq x y z
N MET A 1 3.03 -2.86 -39.99
CA MET A 1 1.85 -3.64 -40.36
C MET A 1 0.96 -3.82 -39.15
N TRP A 2 -0.36 -3.64 -39.30
CA TRP A 2 -1.30 -3.83 -38.19
C TRP A 2 -1.57 -5.31 -37.91
N TYR A 3 -1.38 -5.71 -36.66
CA TYR A 3 -1.75 -7.02 -36.14
C TYR A 3 -2.81 -6.86 -35.06
N LEU A 4 -3.73 -7.82 -34.95
CA LEU A 4 -4.64 -7.92 -33.83
C LEU A 4 -3.96 -8.68 -32.70
N CYS A 5 -3.66 -7.99 -31.60
CA CYS A 5 -3.19 -8.57 -30.35
C CYS A 5 -4.39 -8.86 -29.44
N VAL A 6 -4.56 -10.11 -29.04
CA VAL A 6 -5.64 -10.54 -28.14
C VAL A 6 -5.03 -10.84 -26.78
N PHE A 7 -5.49 -10.15 -25.75
CA PHE A 7 -5.02 -10.28 -24.37
C PHE A 7 -5.93 -11.16 -23.52
N TYR A 8 -5.38 -11.71 -22.44
CA TYR A 8 -6.18 -12.21 -21.33
C TYR A 8 -6.91 -11.05 -20.62
N HIS A 9 -8.15 -11.28 -20.17
CA HIS A 9 -8.96 -10.24 -19.53
C HIS A 9 -8.63 -10.01 -18.05
N ARG A 10 -7.36 -9.66 -17.76
CA ARG A 10 -6.84 -9.30 -16.43
C ARG A 10 -5.64 -8.35 -16.57
N LEU A 11 -5.28 -7.66 -15.48
CA LEU A 11 -4.08 -6.80 -15.40
C LEU A 11 -4.00 -5.81 -16.57
N LEU A 12 -5.07 -5.02 -16.74
CA LEU A 12 -5.31 -4.22 -17.95
C LEU A 12 -4.13 -3.29 -18.25
N ASP A 13 -3.62 -2.60 -17.22
CA ASP A 13 -2.51 -1.64 -17.32
C ASP A 13 -1.16 -2.25 -17.71
N TYR A 14 -1.01 -3.58 -17.56
CA TYR A 14 0.24 -4.28 -17.86
C TYR A 14 0.36 -4.68 -19.33
N ARG A 15 -0.76 -4.73 -20.06
CA ARG A 15 -0.83 -5.28 -21.43
C ARG A 15 0.08 -4.55 -22.41
N LYS A 16 -0.08 -3.24 -22.55
CA LYS A 16 0.72 -2.43 -23.49
C LYS A 16 2.17 -2.31 -23.01
N PRO A 17 2.46 -2.00 -21.73
CA PRO A 17 3.85 -1.93 -21.24
C PRO A 17 4.65 -3.23 -21.41
N GLU A 18 4.01 -4.39 -21.26
CA GLU A 18 4.65 -5.67 -21.58
C GLU A 18 5.04 -5.75 -23.06
N VAL A 19 4.08 -5.52 -23.97
CA VAL A 19 4.33 -5.62 -25.42
C VAL A 19 5.35 -4.59 -25.90
N GLU A 20 5.29 -3.37 -25.40
CA GLU A 20 6.25 -2.31 -25.73
C GLU A 20 7.66 -2.64 -25.25
N SER A 21 7.79 -3.21 -24.05
CA SER A 21 9.09 -3.67 -23.54
C SER A 21 9.63 -4.83 -24.38
N LEU A 22 8.78 -5.77 -24.81
CA LEU A 22 9.22 -6.86 -25.67
C LEU A 22 9.60 -6.40 -27.08
N ALA A 23 8.87 -5.43 -27.64
CA ALA A 23 9.25 -4.80 -28.90
C ALA A 23 10.64 -4.14 -28.83
N GLU A 24 10.92 -3.45 -27.72
CA GLU A 24 12.25 -2.88 -27.47
C GLU A 24 13.31 -3.97 -27.33
N LEU A 25 13.01 -5.03 -26.57
CA LEU A 25 13.91 -6.16 -26.38
C LEU A 25 14.30 -6.83 -27.69
N PHE A 26 13.36 -6.92 -28.64
CA PHE A 26 13.60 -7.49 -29.97
C PHE A 26 14.13 -6.46 -31.00
N GLY A 27 14.57 -5.29 -30.53
CA GLY A 27 15.37 -4.35 -31.31
C GLY A 27 14.59 -3.34 -32.15
N LEU A 28 13.29 -3.19 -31.93
CA LEU A 28 12.42 -2.34 -32.77
C LEU A 28 12.78 -0.84 -32.70
N PHE A 29 13.41 -0.39 -31.61
CA PHE A 29 13.78 1.00 -31.38
C PHE A 29 15.30 1.28 -31.51
N ASN A 30 16.09 0.27 -31.86
CA ASN A 30 17.56 0.34 -31.88
C ASN A 30 18.18 0.64 -33.26
N SER A 31 17.40 1.02 -34.28
CA SER A 31 17.95 1.27 -35.61
C SER A 31 18.77 2.58 -35.65
N ARG A 32 20.07 2.42 -35.94
CA ARG A 32 21.12 3.44 -36.15
C ARG A 32 20.88 4.38 -37.35
N GLU A 33 19.66 4.51 -37.86
CA GLU A 33 19.36 5.36 -39.03
C GLU A 33 19.01 6.82 -38.68
N SER A 34 19.08 7.20 -37.40
CA SER A 34 18.69 8.54 -36.90
C SER A 34 19.84 9.54 -36.72
N GLU A 35 21.03 9.27 -37.27
CA GLU A 35 22.14 10.24 -37.25
C GLU A 35 22.13 11.26 -38.41
N SER A 36 21.26 11.11 -39.41
CA SER A 36 21.23 12.00 -40.59
C SER A 36 20.10 13.05 -40.62
N GLY A 37 19.32 13.20 -39.54
CA GLY A 37 18.19 14.14 -39.48
C GLY A 37 18.12 14.95 -38.19
N ARG A 38 19.24 15.53 -37.74
CA ARG A 38 19.28 16.42 -36.56
C ARG A 38 19.10 17.88 -36.95
N GLU A 39 17.86 18.29 -37.15
CA GLU A 39 17.43 19.67 -36.93
C GLU A 39 16.20 19.64 -36.01
N ASN A 40 16.28 20.37 -34.89
CA ASN A 40 15.33 20.47 -33.78
C ASN A 40 15.39 19.33 -32.73
N GLY A 41 16.13 19.62 -31.65
CA GLY A 41 16.39 18.73 -30.53
C GLY A 41 15.18 18.39 -29.67
N ASN A 42 14.39 17.40 -30.09
CA ASN A 42 13.59 16.60 -29.18
C ASN A 42 13.60 15.14 -29.69
N PRO A 43 14.18 14.16 -28.97
CA PRO A 43 14.11 12.78 -29.40
C PRO A 43 12.69 12.27 -29.13
N GLU A 44 11.81 12.39 -30.13
CA GLU A 44 10.51 11.72 -30.10
C GLU A 44 10.74 10.21 -29.98
N LYS A 45 10.37 9.66 -28.82
CA LYS A 45 10.36 8.23 -28.56
C LYS A 45 9.46 7.59 -29.60
N LYS A 46 10.01 6.72 -30.46
CA LYS A 46 9.18 5.80 -31.24
C LYS A 46 8.45 4.90 -30.23
N CYS A 47 7.17 5.13 -30.01
CA CYS A 47 6.29 4.20 -29.32
C CYS A 47 5.58 3.34 -30.36
N LEU A 48 5.13 2.14 -29.97
CA LEU A 48 4.25 1.36 -30.84
C LEU A 48 2.95 2.13 -31.07
N GLN A 49 2.43 2.08 -32.28
CA GLN A 49 1.12 2.63 -32.57
C GLN A 49 0.05 1.62 -32.18
N TRP A 50 -0.92 2.08 -31.39
CA TRP A 50 -2.04 1.29 -30.92
C TRP A 50 -3.35 1.90 -31.40
N ARG A 51 -4.32 1.04 -31.73
CA ARG A 51 -5.72 1.46 -31.90
C ARG A 51 -6.66 0.36 -31.42
N LEU A 52 -7.81 0.75 -30.90
CA LEU A 52 -8.87 -0.21 -30.60
C LEU A 52 -9.61 -0.57 -31.89
N PRO A 53 -10.15 -1.79 -32.01
CA PRO A 53 -11.16 -2.04 -33.02
C PRO A 53 -12.36 -1.10 -32.81
N GLN A 54 -13.10 -0.78 -33.87
CA GLN A 54 -14.22 0.14 -33.78
C GLN A 54 -15.27 -0.37 -32.78
N TYR A 55 -15.93 0.57 -32.07
CA TYR A 55 -17.03 0.28 -31.14
C TYR A 55 -16.64 -0.62 -29.95
N HIS A 56 -15.38 -0.56 -29.51
CA HIS A 56 -14.88 -1.28 -28.34
C HIS A 56 -14.51 -0.35 -27.19
N HIS A 57 -14.85 -0.76 -25.97
CA HIS A 57 -14.37 -0.18 -24.72
C HIS A 57 -12.83 -0.28 -24.59
N PRO A 58 -12.15 0.68 -23.93
CA PRO A 58 -10.71 0.60 -23.66
C PRO A 58 -10.22 -0.69 -23.00
N ASP A 59 -11.05 -1.31 -22.15
CA ASP A 59 -10.70 -2.55 -21.44
C ASP A 59 -10.80 -3.82 -22.30
N SER A 60 -11.27 -3.68 -23.54
CA SER A 60 -11.40 -4.76 -24.51
C SER A 60 -10.10 -5.58 -24.59
N PRO A 61 -10.17 -6.92 -24.64
CA PRO A 61 -8.97 -7.74 -24.85
C PRO A 61 -8.40 -7.61 -26.26
N PHE A 62 -9.14 -7.00 -27.20
CA PHE A 62 -8.76 -6.86 -28.61
C PHE A 62 -8.11 -5.51 -28.86
N HIS A 63 -6.85 -5.52 -29.31
CA HIS A 63 -6.09 -4.30 -29.59
C HIS A 63 -5.31 -4.46 -30.88
N PHE A 64 -5.37 -3.47 -31.77
CA PHE A 64 -4.48 -3.42 -32.92
C PHE A 64 -3.14 -2.78 -32.52
N VAL A 65 -2.06 -3.39 -32.99
CA VAL A 65 -0.69 -2.91 -32.79
C VAL A 65 0.05 -2.91 -34.11
N ASP A 66 0.78 -1.83 -34.40
CA ASP A 66 1.64 -1.75 -35.57
C ASP A 66 3.00 -2.38 -35.29
N LEU A 67 3.33 -3.48 -35.97
CA LEU A 67 4.59 -4.19 -35.85
C LEU A 67 5.26 -4.34 -37.23
N PRO A 68 6.61 -4.39 -37.29
CA PRO A 68 7.35 -4.36 -38.54
C PRO A 68 7.31 -5.70 -39.30
N SER A 69 7.13 -6.83 -38.61
CA SER A 69 7.16 -8.15 -39.23
C SER A 69 6.50 -9.24 -38.38
N ASP A 70 6.16 -10.35 -39.05
CA ASP A 70 5.67 -11.57 -38.43
C ASP A 70 6.66 -12.18 -37.42
N ASP A 71 7.96 -12.04 -37.68
CA ASP A 71 8.99 -12.55 -36.79
C ASP A 71 8.96 -11.84 -35.44
N ILE A 72 8.87 -10.50 -35.45
CA ILE A 72 8.76 -9.72 -34.22
C ILE A 72 7.43 -10.00 -33.50
N ALA A 73 6.31 -10.03 -34.24
CA ALA A 73 5.00 -10.37 -33.68
C ALA A 73 5.01 -11.75 -33.00
N ARG A 74 5.62 -12.75 -33.61
CA ARG A 74 5.77 -14.10 -33.05
C ARG A 74 6.67 -14.12 -31.83
N LYS A 75 7.80 -13.42 -31.84
CA LYS A 75 8.72 -13.31 -30.70
C LYS A 75 8.05 -12.65 -29.50
N ILE A 76 7.31 -11.57 -29.72
CA ILE A 76 6.49 -10.91 -28.69
C ILE A 76 5.47 -11.90 -28.14
N ALA A 77 4.62 -12.49 -28.99
CA ALA A 77 3.57 -13.40 -28.56
C ALA A 77 4.10 -14.58 -27.74
N ASN A 78 5.21 -15.21 -28.16
CA ASN A 78 5.81 -16.35 -27.48
C ASN A 78 6.40 -15.98 -26.10
N ARG A 79 6.82 -14.73 -25.94
CA ARG A 79 7.50 -14.24 -24.73
C ARG A 79 6.55 -13.55 -23.74
N SER A 80 5.42 -13.06 -24.22
CA SER A 80 4.41 -12.39 -23.41
C SER A 80 3.70 -13.32 -22.44
N ILE A 81 3.25 -12.76 -21.34
CA ILE A 81 2.47 -13.40 -20.29
C ILE A 81 0.97 -13.09 -20.47
N LEU A 82 0.64 -11.86 -20.89
CA LEU A 82 -0.75 -11.41 -21.00
C LEU A 82 -1.33 -11.54 -22.41
N VAL A 83 -0.50 -11.79 -23.43
CA VAL A 83 -0.95 -11.98 -24.81
C VAL A 83 -1.44 -13.41 -25.00
N LYS A 84 -2.70 -13.59 -25.35
CA LYS A 84 -3.27 -14.90 -25.74
C LYS A 84 -2.81 -15.30 -27.13
N GLY A 85 -2.77 -14.35 -28.06
CA GLY A 85 -2.31 -14.55 -29.44
C GLY A 85 -2.19 -13.26 -30.22
N VAL A 86 -1.39 -13.30 -31.28
CA VAL A 86 -1.22 -12.20 -32.25
C VAL A 86 -1.61 -12.71 -33.63
N TYR A 87 -2.46 -11.95 -34.31
CA TYR A 87 -3.10 -12.37 -35.55
C TYR A 87 -2.89 -11.36 -36.67
N GLU A 88 -2.59 -11.86 -37.87
CA GLU A 88 -2.68 -11.11 -39.11
C GLU A 88 -4.14 -11.20 -39.59
N LEU A 89 -4.88 -10.09 -39.49
CA LEU A 89 -6.27 -10.09 -39.93
C LEU A 89 -6.38 -9.97 -41.45
N TRP A 90 -7.23 -10.82 -42.02
CA TRP A 90 -7.64 -10.73 -43.42
C TRP A 90 -8.95 -9.96 -43.56
N GLY A 91 -9.79 -9.93 -42.53
CA GLY A 91 -11.01 -9.14 -42.54
C GLY A 91 -11.58 -8.91 -41.16
N GLU A 92 -12.40 -7.87 -41.07
CA GLU A 92 -13.25 -7.57 -39.94
C GLU A 92 -14.61 -7.09 -40.44
N GLY A 93 -15.67 -7.38 -39.69
CA GLY A 93 -17.03 -6.93 -40.02
C GLY A 93 -17.96 -7.04 -38.82
N SER A 94 -19.10 -6.34 -38.87
CA SER A 94 -20.17 -6.48 -37.88
C SER A 94 -21.13 -7.63 -38.24
N THR A 95 -21.14 -8.04 -39.51
CA THR A 95 -21.84 -9.22 -40.01
C THR A 95 -20.89 -10.17 -40.74
N TYR A 96 -21.36 -11.39 -41.02
CA TYR A 96 -20.58 -12.38 -41.77
C TYR A 96 -20.42 -12.00 -43.25
N GLU A 97 -21.38 -11.27 -43.79
CA GLU A 97 -21.37 -10.74 -45.15
C GLU A 97 -20.31 -9.64 -45.30
N GLU A 98 -20.27 -8.67 -44.37
CA GLU A 98 -19.24 -7.63 -44.34
C GLU A 98 -17.84 -8.24 -44.16
N LEU A 99 -17.73 -9.25 -43.30
CA LEU A 99 -16.47 -9.98 -43.10
C LEU A 99 -16.02 -10.68 -44.38
N GLU A 100 -16.94 -11.33 -45.11
CA GLU A 100 -16.63 -11.98 -46.38
C GLU A 100 -16.13 -10.97 -47.43
N GLU A 101 -16.77 -9.81 -47.54
CA GLU A 101 -16.32 -8.72 -48.41
C GLU A 101 -14.92 -8.22 -48.03
N ALA A 102 -14.66 -8.03 -46.74
CA ALA A 102 -13.35 -7.62 -46.24
C ALA A 102 -12.25 -8.65 -46.56
N ILE A 103 -12.53 -9.95 -46.36
CA ILE A 103 -11.59 -11.03 -46.68
C ILE A 103 -11.31 -11.11 -48.19
N LYS A 104 -12.33 -10.90 -49.03
CA LYS A 104 -12.16 -10.84 -50.50
C LYS A 104 -11.29 -9.66 -50.90
N ALA A 105 -11.47 -8.50 -50.27
CA ALA A 105 -10.69 -7.29 -50.54
C ALA A 105 -9.23 -7.37 -50.06
N TYR A 106 -8.90 -8.26 -49.12
CA TYR A 106 -7.55 -8.42 -48.62
C TYR A 106 -6.59 -8.95 -49.70
N PRO A 107 -5.34 -8.44 -49.82
CA PRO A 107 -4.44 -8.78 -50.92
C PRO A 107 -4.16 -10.28 -51.08
N ASP A 108 -4.40 -10.82 -52.29
CA ASP A 108 -4.18 -12.23 -52.60
C ASP A 108 -2.72 -12.64 -52.45
N GLU A 109 -1.77 -11.77 -52.79
CA GLU A 109 -0.33 -12.00 -52.60
C GLU A 109 0.04 -12.38 -51.16
N ARG A 110 -0.76 -11.91 -50.18
CA ARG A 110 -0.58 -12.22 -48.76
C ARG A 110 -1.38 -13.44 -48.29
N LYS A 111 -2.50 -13.76 -48.94
CA LYS A 111 -3.33 -14.94 -48.59
C LYS A 111 -2.79 -16.23 -49.19
N LEU A 112 -2.49 -16.20 -50.49
CA LEU A 112 -2.18 -17.37 -51.32
C LEU A 112 -1.05 -18.25 -50.75
N PRO A 113 0.03 -17.72 -50.15
CA PRO A 113 1.09 -18.55 -49.56
C PRO A 113 0.60 -19.53 -48.49
N TYR A 114 -0.52 -19.23 -47.81
CA TYR A 114 -1.06 -20.01 -46.70
C TYR A 114 -2.26 -20.89 -47.09
N LEU A 115 -2.65 -20.88 -48.37
CA LEU A 115 -3.81 -21.62 -48.90
C LEU A 115 -3.40 -22.77 -49.83
N THR A 116 -2.12 -23.13 -49.85
CA THR A 116 -1.54 -24.08 -50.82
C THR A 116 -1.86 -25.54 -50.48
N SER A 117 -1.84 -26.42 -51.49
CA SER A 117 -2.04 -27.87 -51.34
C SER A 117 -0.94 -28.56 -50.54
N GLU A 118 0.25 -27.96 -50.48
CA GLU A 118 1.42 -28.50 -49.80
C GLU A 118 1.41 -28.25 -48.29
N SER A 119 0.48 -27.43 -47.81
CA SER A 119 0.35 -27.07 -46.39
C SER A 119 -0.88 -27.71 -45.75
N THR A 120 -0.85 -27.78 -44.42
CA THR A 120 -2.00 -28.19 -43.61
C THR A 120 -2.54 -27.03 -42.80
N PHE A 121 -3.85 -27.04 -42.55
CA PHE A 121 -4.50 -25.95 -41.83
C PHE A 121 -5.52 -26.40 -40.79
N LYS A 122 -5.87 -25.48 -39.89
CA LYS A 122 -6.99 -25.59 -38.97
C LYS A 122 -7.67 -24.24 -38.82
N ILE A 123 -9.00 -24.24 -38.77
CA ILE A 123 -9.80 -23.07 -38.38
C ILE A 123 -10.28 -23.29 -36.94
N THR A 124 -10.13 -22.28 -36.09
CA THR A 124 -10.61 -22.27 -34.71
C THR A 124 -11.59 -21.12 -34.54
N VAL A 125 -12.71 -21.38 -33.87
CA VAL A 125 -13.72 -20.36 -33.56
C VAL A 125 -13.69 -20.11 -32.07
N ASP A 126 -13.63 -18.84 -31.68
CA ASP A 126 -13.63 -18.42 -30.29
C ASP A 126 -14.48 -17.17 -30.13
N SER A 127 -15.09 -17.03 -28.96
CA SER A 127 -15.96 -15.90 -28.65
C SER A 127 -15.59 -15.29 -27.30
N PHE A 128 -15.56 -13.96 -27.26
CA PHE A 128 -15.42 -13.22 -26.03
C PHE A 128 -16.79 -12.99 -25.40
N GLY A 129 -16.97 -13.48 -24.17
CA GLY A 129 -18.19 -13.32 -23.39
C GLY A 129 -19.25 -14.43 -23.57
N LYS A 130 -19.08 -15.33 -24.54
CA LYS A 130 -19.99 -16.46 -24.78
C LYS A 130 -19.24 -17.77 -24.96
N VAL A 131 -19.74 -18.84 -24.35
CA VAL A 131 -19.30 -20.21 -24.66
C VAL A 131 -20.11 -20.71 -25.85
N MET A 132 -19.44 -21.07 -26.94
CA MET A 132 -20.09 -21.60 -28.14
C MET A 132 -20.12 -23.13 -28.13
N SER A 133 -21.27 -23.71 -28.50
CA SER A 133 -21.41 -25.14 -28.69
C SER A 133 -20.59 -25.65 -29.88
N SER A 134 -20.24 -26.94 -29.87
CA SER A 134 -19.50 -27.56 -30.99
C SER A 134 -20.26 -27.49 -32.31
N GLU A 135 -21.59 -27.50 -32.28
CA GLU A 135 -22.43 -27.36 -33.47
C GLU A 135 -22.35 -25.94 -34.04
N GLU A 136 -22.53 -24.92 -33.21
CA GLU A 136 -22.37 -23.51 -33.61
C GLU A 136 -20.97 -23.25 -34.20
N GLN A 137 -19.91 -23.79 -33.57
CA GLN A 137 -18.54 -23.65 -34.07
C GLN A 137 -18.36 -24.29 -35.45
N ASN A 138 -18.93 -25.48 -35.68
CA ASN A 138 -18.86 -26.15 -36.97
C ASN A 138 -19.63 -25.40 -38.06
N ASP A 139 -20.79 -24.84 -37.72
CA ASP A 139 -21.57 -24.03 -38.65
C ASP A 139 -20.84 -22.74 -39.03
N ARG A 140 -20.16 -22.09 -38.07
CA ARG A 140 -19.26 -20.97 -38.36
C ARG A 140 -18.13 -21.38 -39.28
N ILE A 141 -17.47 -22.51 -39.05
CA ILE A 141 -16.38 -22.97 -39.92
C ILE A 141 -16.87 -23.20 -41.35
N ARG A 142 -18.08 -23.77 -41.53
CA ARG A 142 -18.68 -24.02 -42.84
C ARG A 142 -18.99 -22.74 -43.62
N SER A 143 -19.31 -21.64 -42.94
CA SER A 143 -19.61 -20.37 -43.63
C SER A 143 -18.40 -19.79 -44.37
N PHE A 144 -17.16 -20.16 -44.00
CA PHE A 144 -15.94 -19.71 -44.68
C PHE A 144 -15.54 -20.54 -45.92
N SER A 145 -16.46 -21.33 -46.47
CA SER A 145 -16.22 -22.18 -47.65
C SER A 145 -15.83 -21.41 -48.93
N TYR A 146 -16.08 -20.10 -48.98
CA TYR A 146 -15.66 -19.21 -50.07
C TYR A 146 -14.14 -18.94 -50.09
N ILE A 147 -13.41 -19.23 -49.01
CA ILE A 147 -11.96 -19.11 -48.97
C ILE A 147 -11.34 -20.37 -49.60
N PRO A 148 -10.49 -20.25 -50.63
CA PRO A 148 -10.02 -21.39 -51.40
C PRO A 148 -8.87 -22.15 -50.70
N PHE A 149 -9.13 -22.71 -49.53
CA PHE A 149 -8.19 -23.59 -48.82
C PHE A 149 -7.93 -24.86 -49.63
N LYS A 150 -6.73 -24.99 -50.25
CA LYS A 150 -6.33 -26.20 -50.99
C LYS A 150 -5.60 -27.23 -50.12
N GLY A 151 -5.12 -26.81 -48.95
CA GLY A 151 -4.38 -27.65 -48.01
C GLY A 151 -5.24 -28.71 -47.32
N ARG A 152 -4.60 -29.66 -46.62
CA ARG A 152 -5.34 -30.69 -45.84
C ARG A 152 -5.63 -30.20 -44.41
N VAL A 153 -6.78 -30.59 -43.85
CA VAL A 153 -7.11 -30.26 -42.45
C VAL A 153 -6.27 -31.10 -41.48
N ASN A 154 -5.57 -30.45 -40.55
CA ASN A 154 -4.82 -31.10 -39.47
C ASN A 154 -5.18 -30.47 -38.12
N LEU A 155 -5.92 -31.20 -37.29
CA LEU A 155 -6.44 -30.67 -36.02
C LEU A 155 -5.42 -30.65 -34.88
N ARG A 156 -4.31 -31.39 -35.01
CA ARG A 156 -3.30 -31.60 -33.95
C ARG A 156 -2.08 -30.69 -34.11
N SER A 157 -1.49 -30.65 -35.29
CA SER A 157 -0.26 -29.89 -35.56
C SER A 157 -0.30 -29.31 -36.99
N PRO A 158 -1.21 -28.38 -37.27
CA PRO A 158 -1.31 -27.73 -38.58
C PRO A 158 -0.11 -26.81 -38.85
N ASP A 159 0.22 -26.63 -40.12
CA ASP A 159 1.21 -25.64 -40.55
C ASP A 159 0.67 -24.21 -40.37
N HIS A 160 -0.63 -24.02 -40.62
CA HIS A 160 -1.31 -22.74 -40.52
C HIS A 160 -2.58 -22.82 -39.66
N LYS A 161 -2.72 -21.92 -38.69
CA LYS A 161 -3.94 -21.79 -37.89
C LYS A 161 -4.65 -20.49 -38.23
N PHE A 162 -5.95 -20.60 -38.46
CA PHE A 162 -6.84 -19.49 -38.72
C PHE A 162 -7.85 -19.38 -37.58
N TRP A 163 -8.24 -18.16 -37.28
CA TRP A 163 -9.13 -17.86 -36.17
C TRP A 163 -10.29 -17.01 -36.64
N VAL A 164 -11.48 -17.42 -36.21
CA VAL A 164 -12.70 -16.61 -36.19
C VAL A 164 -12.87 -16.15 -34.75
N LEU A 165 -12.77 -14.84 -34.52
CA LEU A 165 -12.93 -14.25 -33.19
C LEU A 165 -14.19 -13.41 -33.19
N GLU A 166 -15.17 -13.78 -32.37
CA GLU A 166 -16.44 -13.04 -32.22
C GLU A 166 -16.50 -12.29 -30.89
N THR A 167 -16.94 -11.03 -30.90
CA THR A 167 -17.49 -10.36 -29.72
C THR A 167 -19.01 -10.51 -29.71
N ASP A 168 -19.59 -10.79 -28.54
CA ASP A 168 -21.05 -10.95 -28.41
C ASP A 168 -21.72 -9.65 -27.94
N ASP A 169 -23.00 -9.48 -28.28
CA ASP A 169 -23.87 -8.34 -27.93
C ASP A 169 -24.70 -8.63 -26.67
N SER A 170 -24.27 -9.59 -25.84
CA SER A 170 -25.03 -9.97 -24.65
C SER A 170 -24.93 -8.86 -23.59
N GLY A 171 -26.10 -8.29 -23.28
CA GLY A 171 -26.30 -7.10 -22.47
C GLY A 171 -25.60 -7.08 -21.09
N SER A 172 -25.58 -5.86 -20.54
CA SER A 172 -24.83 -5.28 -19.41
C SER A 172 -24.64 -6.05 -18.08
N ASN A 173 -24.95 -7.35 -17.97
CA ASN A 173 -25.02 -8.07 -16.69
C ASN A 173 -23.91 -9.13 -16.46
N ASN A 174 -22.91 -9.23 -17.33
CA ASN A 174 -21.89 -10.30 -17.23
C ASN A 174 -20.55 -9.84 -16.61
N GLY A 175 -20.44 -8.57 -16.18
CA GLY A 175 -19.20 -8.00 -15.63
C GLY A 175 -18.06 -7.84 -16.64
N LEU A 176 -18.35 -7.98 -17.94
CA LEU A 176 -17.44 -7.73 -19.05
C LEU A 176 -17.65 -6.31 -19.59
N PRO A 177 -16.63 -5.68 -20.21
CA PRO A 177 -16.79 -4.36 -20.80
C PRO A 177 -17.89 -4.38 -21.87
N PRO A 178 -18.69 -3.30 -21.96
CA PRO A 178 -19.73 -3.21 -22.99
C PRO A 178 -19.09 -3.28 -24.37
N VAL A 179 -19.70 -4.07 -25.24
CA VAL A 179 -19.40 -4.12 -26.68
C VAL A 179 -20.58 -3.42 -27.34
N ASP A 180 -20.37 -2.20 -27.84
CA ASP A 180 -21.47 -1.38 -28.41
C ASP A 180 -22.06 -2.02 -29.67
N GLN A 181 -21.24 -2.76 -30.40
CA GLN A 181 -21.65 -3.50 -31.59
C GLN A 181 -20.84 -4.79 -31.72
N LYS A 182 -21.52 -5.90 -32.01
CA LYS A 182 -20.88 -7.17 -32.37
C LYS A 182 -19.84 -6.98 -33.46
N ARG A 183 -18.67 -7.59 -33.28
CA ARG A 183 -17.57 -7.59 -34.25
C ARG A 183 -17.04 -8.99 -34.45
N ILE A 184 -16.70 -9.30 -35.69
CA ILE A 184 -16.17 -10.58 -36.13
C ILE A 184 -14.84 -10.32 -36.82
N PHE A 185 -13.80 -11.03 -36.39
CA PHE A 185 -12.47 -10.96 -36.98
C PHE A 185 -12.11 -12.31 -37.59
N PHE A 186 -11.51 -12.28 -38.77
CA PHE A 186 -10.90 -13.46 -39.39
C PHE A 186 -9.44 -13.20 -39.71
N GLY A 187 -8.57 -14.11 -39.28
CA GLY A 187 -7.14 -13.94 -39.52
C GLY A 187 -6.30 -15.18 -39.26
N ARG A 188 -5.02 -15.08 -39.63
CA ARG A 188 -3.99 -16.09 -39.41
C ARG A 188 -3.28 -15.86 -38.09
N GLU A 189 -3.10 -16.91 -37.30
CA GLU A 189 -2.27 -16.88 -36.09
C GLU A 189 -0.79 -16.72 -36.47
N VAL A 190 -0.18 -15.65 -35.97
CA VAL A 190 1.24 -15.36 -36.16
C VAL A 190 2.07 -15.92 -34.99
N GLY A 191 1.54 -15.82 -33.76
CA GLY A 191 2.14 -16.39 -32.56
C GLY A 191 1.17 -16.42 -31.37
N THR A 192 1.52 -17.20 -30.34
CA THR A 192 0.72 -17.40 -29.12
C THR A 192 1.63 -17.55 -27.91
N ALA A 193 1.16 -17.17 -26.72
CA ALA A 193 1.92 -17.36 -25.48
C ALA A 193 2.17 -18.84 -25.14
N ASP A 194 3.28 -19.06 -24.41
CA ASP A 194 3.59 -20.35 -23.82
C ASP A 194 2.67 -20.65 -22.63
N ARG A 195 1.66 -21.49 -22.87
CA ARG A 195 0.67 -21.90 -21.87
C ARG A 195 1.26 -22.73 -20.73
N LYS A 196 2.48 -23.25 -20.85
CA LYS A 196 3.11 -24.10 -19.83
C LYS A 196 3.91 -23.28 -18.81
N LEU A 197 4.32 -22.06 -19.18
CA LEU A 197 5.23 -21.25 -18.37
C LEU A 197 4.70 -21.01 -16.94
N LEU A 198 3.56 -20.34 -16.79
CA LEU A 198 3.02 -20.02 -15.46
C LEU A 198 2.68 -21.27 -14.61
N PRO A 199 2.05 -22.33 -15.15
CA PRO A 199 1.84 -23.57 -14.41
C PRO A 199 3.13 -24.21 -13.89
N THR A 200 4.24 -24.12 -14.62
CA THR A 200 5.53 -24.66 -14.18
C THR A 200 6.07 -23.94 -12.94
N TYR A 201 5.90 -22.61 -12.87
CA TYR A 201 6.48 -21.78 -11.82
C TYR A 201 5.52 -21.39 -10.67
N GLN A 202 4.32 -21.98 -10.65
CA GLN A 202 3.31 -21.71 -9.63
C GLN A 202 3.86 -21.90 -8.20
N LEU A 203 3.48 -21.02 -7.28
CA LEU A 203 4.03 -21.02 -5.92
C LEU A 203 3.75 -22.32 -5.15
N LYS A 204 2.61 -22.96 -5.41
CA LYS A 204 2.18 -24.19 -4.71
C LYS A 204 3.11 -25.39 -4.96
N SER A 205 3.83 -25.42 -6.07
CA SER A 205 4.73 -26.53 -6.43
C SER A 205 6.20 -26.25 -6.11
N ARG A 206 6.52 -25.08 -5.54
CA ARG A 206 7.89 -24.63 -5.32
C ARG A 206 8.51 -25.26 -4.07
N THR A 207 9.76 -25.72 -4.17
CA THR A 207 10.49 -26.34 -3.05
C THR A 207 10.69 -25.38 -1.88
N TYR A 208 11.17 -24.17 -2.14
CA TYR A 208 11.32 -23.13 -1.12
C TYR A 208 10.32 -21.99 -1.33
N LEU A 209 9.43 -21.83 -0.35
CA LEU A 209 8.39 -20.82 -0.31
C LEU A 209 8.41 -20.11 1.05
N GLY A 210 8.33 -18.78 1.01
CA GLY A 210 8.24 -17.91 2.17
C GLY A 210 6.93 -17.12 2.18
N PRO A 211 6.59 -16.47 3.30
CA PRO A 211 5.31 -15.79 3.48
C PRO A 211 5.09 -14.60 2.53
N THR A 212 6.18 -14.03 2.00
CA THR A 212 6.19 -12.85 1.13
C THR A 212 6.58 -13.17 -0.32
N ALA A 213 6.53 -14.44 -0.73
CA ALA A 213 6.93 -14.84 -2.07
C ALA A 213 6.06 -14.18 -3.16
N MET A 214 6.71 -13.53 -4.14
CA MET A 214 6.05 -12.94 -5.31
C MET A 214 5.44 -14.02 -6.21
N ASP A 215 4.23 -13.78 -6.70
CA ASP A 215 3.55 -14.64 -7.68
C ASP A 215 4.33 -14.73 -9.01
N ALA A 216 4.23 -15.90 -9.68
CA ALA A 216 4.97 -16.16 -10.91
C ALA A 216 4.56 -15.23 -12.05
N GLU A 217 3.27 -14.91 -12.21
CA GLU A 217 2.80 -14.01 -13.27
C GLU A 217 3.41 -12.63 -13.12
N MET A 218 3.40 -12.08 -11.89
CA MET A 218 4.03 -10.81 -11.59
C MET A 218 5.54 -10.83 -11.83
N ALA A 219 6.24 -11.86 -11.35
CA ALA A 219 7.69 -11.96 -11.51
C ALA A 219 8.11 -11.99 -13.00
N PHE A 220 7.37 -12.71 -13.85
CA PHE A 220 7.65 -12.75 -15.28
C PHE A 220 7.32 -11.43 -16.00
N LEU A 221 6.22 -10.76 -15.61
CA LEU A 221 5.90 -9.43 -16.14
C LEU A 221 6.97 -8.40 -15.79
N MET A 222 7.46 -8.40 -14.55
CA MET A 222 8.57 -7.56 -14.12
C MET A 222 9.84 -7.86 -14.93
N ALA A 223 10.17 -9.13 -15.14
CA ALA A 223 11.35 -9.53 -15.93
C ALA A 223 11.24 -9.11 -17.42
N ASN A 224 10.03 -9.15 -18.01
CA ASN A 224 9.78 -8.63 -19.35
C ASN A 224 9.93 -7.11 -19.41
N GLN A 225 9.35 -6.37 -18.47
CA GLN A 225 9.50 -4.90 -18.40
C GLN A 225 10.94 -4.47 -18.10
N ALA A 226 11.74 -5.32 -17.44
CA ALA A 226 13.16 -5.09 -17.20
C ALA A 226 14.06 -5.44 -18.41
N LEU A 227 13.48 -5.92 -19.52
CA LEU A 227 14.22 -6.34 -20.72
C LEU A 227 15.23 -7.47 -20.44
N THR A 228 14.87 -8.40 -19.56
CA THR A 228 15.73 -9.53 -19.18
C THR A 228 16.05 -10.43 -20.39
N ALA A 229 17.33 -10.71 -20.61
CA ALA A 229 17.78 -11.57 -21.71
C ALA A 229 19.14 -12.22 -21.43
N PRO A 230 19.55 -13.23 -22.23
CA PRO A 230 20.91 -13.77 -22.17
C PRO A 230 21.98 -12.68 -22.29
N GLY A 231 23.01 -12.79 -21.46
CA GLY A 231 24.12 -11.83 -21.39
C GLY A 231 23.88 -10.63 -20.47
N LYS A 232 22.64 -10.43 -19.98
CA LYS A 232 22.34 -9.37 -19.01
C LYS A 232 22.52 -9.84 -17.57
N LEU A 233 22.94 -8.93 -16.70
CA LEU A 233 23.02 -9.12 -15.26
C LEU A 233 21.85 -8.41 -14.55
N VAL A 234 21.00 -9.20 -13.90
CA VAL A 234 19.84 -8.73 -13.13
C VAL A 234 20.11 -8.81 -11.64
N TYR A 235 19.85 -7.72 -10.94
CA TYR A 235 20.01 -7.62 -9.49
C TYR A 235 18.68 -7.40 -8.76
N ASP A 236 18.47 -8.12 -7.66
CA ASP A 236 17.34 -7.93 -6.75
C ASP A 236 17.86 -7.59 -5.34
N PRO A 237 17.78 -6.31 -4.89
CA PRO A 237 18.21 -5.90 -3.56
C PRO A 237 17.33 -6.45 -2.41
N PHE A 238 16.19 -7.07 -2.72
CA PHE A 238 15.22 -7.60 -1.76
C PHE A 238 14.77 -9.02 -2.18
N VAL A 239 15.74 -9.90 -2.41
CA VAL A 239 15.55 -11.18 -3.11
C VAL A 239 14.49 -12.09 -2.50
N GLY A 240 14.31 -12.05 -1.17
CA GLY A 240 13.36 -12.92 -0.50
C GLY A 240 13.56 -14.39 -0.91
N THR A 241 12.48 -15.08 -1.28
CA THR A 241 12.58 -16.48 -1.75
C THR A 241 13.02 -16.65 -3.20
N GLY A 242 13.43 -15.58 -3.88
CA GLY A 242 14.02 -15.60 -5.22
C GLY A 242 13.05 -15.69 -6.39
N SER A 243 11.76 -15.37 -6.21
CA SER A 243 10.76 -15.44 -7.30
C SER A 243 11.16 -14.62 -8.54
N ILE A 244 11.65 -13.40 -8.33
CA ILE A 244 12.05 -12.47 -9.39
C ILE A 244 13.28 -13.01 -10.12
N LEU A 245 14.30 -13.46 -9.38
CA LEU A 245 15.49 -14.04 -9.98
C LEU A 245 15.20 -15.34 -10.75
N VAL A 246 14.27 -16.18 -10.29
CA VAL A 246 13.84 -17.37 -11.02
C VAL A 246 13.24 -16.99 -12.38
N ALA A 247 12.37 -15.98 -12.42
CA ALA A 247 11.82 -15.48 -13.68
C ALA A 247 12.91 -14.90 -14.58
N ALA A 248 13.85 -14.15 -14.01
CA ALA A 248 14.94 -13.56 -14.79
C ALA A 248 15.89 -14.62 -15.38
N ALA A 249 16.23 -15.64 -14.60
CA ALA A 249 17.09 -16.74 -15.04
C ALA A 249 16.41 -17.67 -16.04
N HIS A 250 15.09 -17.87 -15.95
CA HIS A 250 14.33 -18.57 -17.00
C HIS A 250 14.48 -17.88 -18.36
N PHE A 251 14.54 -16.55 -18.34
CA PHE A 251 14.78 -15.72 -19.50
C PHE A 251 16.25 -15.58 -19.90
N GLY A 252 17.14 -16.33 -19.24
CA GLY A 252 18.55 -16.49 -19.59
C GLY A 252 19.49 -15.46 -18.99
N ALA A 253 19.00 -14.52 -18.17
CA ALA A 253 19.88 -13.56 -17.51
C ALA A 253 20.71 -14.21 -16.41
N MET A 254 21.90 -13.65 -16.19
CA MET A 254 22.65 -13.88 -14.97
C MET A 254 21.95 -13.14 -13.83
N THR A 255 21.84 -13.78 -12.68
CA THR A 255 21.09 -13.22 -11.54
C THR A 255 21.96 -13.05 -10.32
N MET A 256 21.71 -11.99 -9.57
CA MET A 256 22.33 -11.71 -8.30
C MET A 256 21.27 -11.16 -7.34
N GLY A 257 21.32 -11.55 -6.08
CA GLY A 257 20.33 -11.14 -5.09
C GLY A 257 20.97 -10.70 -3.79
N ALA A 258 20.26 -9.86 -3.07
CA ALA A 258 20.58 -9.51 -1.70
C ALA A 258 19.35 -9.55 -0.81
N ASP A 259 19.55 -9.90 0.47
CA ASP A 259 18.56 -9.69 1.52
C ASP A 259 19.28 -9.29 2.81
N ILE A 260 18.63 -8.49 3.65
CA ILE A 260 19.17 -8.16 4.97
C ILE A 260 19.04 -9.35 5.95
N ASP A 261 18.04 -10.21 5.73
CA ASP A 261 17.80 -11.42 6.51
C ASP A 261 18.68 -12.57 6.02
N ILE A 262 19.76 -12.83 6.75
CA ILE A 262 20.70 -13.93 6.48
C ILE A 262 20.01 -15.29 6.37
N ARG A 263 18.87 -15.50 7.05
CA ARG A 263 18.15 -16.79 7.04
C ARG A 263 17.61 -17.09 5.65
N VAL A 264 17.20 -16.06 4.91
CA VAL A 264 16.63 -16.18 3.57
C VAL A 264 17.72 -16.55 2.56
N VAL A 265 18.86 -15.86 2.61
CA VAL A 265 19.95 -16.04 1.63
C VAL A 265 20.85 -17.23 1.92
N ARG A 266 21.03 -17.63 3.19
CA ARG A 266 21.92 -18.72 3.57
C ARG A 266 21.23 -20.08 3.58
N ASP A 267 20.24 -20.25 4.46
CA ASP A 267 19.73 -21.59 4.81
C ASP A 267 18.26 -21.82 4.43
N GLY A 268 17.47 -20.78 4.17
CA GLY A 268 16.03 -20.91 3.97
C GLY A 268 15.35 -21.66 5.14
N ARG A 269 14.81 -22.85 4.86
CA ARG A 269 14.27 -23.82 5.83
C ARG A 269 15.13 -25.08 5.97
N GLY A 270 16.34 -25.07 5.43
CA GLY A 270 17.29 -26.19 5.44
C GLY A 270 18.14 -26.23 4.17
N PRO A 271 19.19 -27.09 4.13
CA PRO A 271 20.14 -27.17 3.03
C PRO A 271 19.49 -27.49 1.67
N ASP A 272 18.36 -28.22 1.68
CA ASP A 272 17.60 -28.60 0.49
C ASP A 272 16.33 -27.77 0.26
N CYS A 273 16.09 -26.74 1.10
CA CYS A 273 14.89 -25.90 1.03
C CYS A 273 15.26 -24.42 1.19
N ASN A 274 15.88 -23.86 0.16
CA ASN A 274 16.37 -22.47 0.08
C ASN A 274 16.26 -21.92 -1.35
N VAL A 275 16.72 -20.69 -1.59
CA VAL A 275 16.66 -20.08 -2.93
C VAL A 275 17.35 -20.96 -3.99
N TRP A 276 18.53 -21.51 -3.70
CA TRP A 276 19.26 -22.39 -4.61
C TRP A 276 18.47 -23.65 -4.99
N SER A 277 17.70 -24.21 -4.05
CA SER A 277 16.85 -25.37 -4.33
C SER A 277 15.77 -25.07 -5.38
N ASN A 278 15.26 -23.84 -5.44
CA ASN A 278 14.31 -23.43 -6.48
C ASN A 278 14.96 -23.43 -7.87
N PHE A 279 16.17 -22.89 -7.99
CA PHE A 279 16.92 -22.92 -9.26
C PHE A 279 17.22 -24.35 -9.70
N LYS A 280 17.63 -25.21 -8.77
CA LYS A 280 17.84 -26.64 -9.04
C LYS A 280 16.56 -27.33 -9.50
N GLN A 281 15.43 -27.08 -8.83
CA GLN A 281 14.13 -27.67 -9.17
C GLN A 281 13.75 -27.40 -10.63
N TYR A 282 13.97 -26.17 -11.10
CA TYR A 282 13.57 -25.74 -12.44
C TYR A 282 14.68 -25.92 -13.50
N GLY A 283 15.85 -26.46 -13.12
CA GLY A 283 16.99 -26.63 -14.03
C GLY A 283 17.56 -25.31 -14.54
N LEU A 284 17.53 -24.27 -13.71
CA LEU A 284 17.97 -22.92 -14.05
C LEU A 284 19.44 -22.68 -13.69
N PRO A 285 20.15 -21.78 -14.41
CA PRO A 285 21.48 -21.32 -14.01
C PRO A 285 21.46 -20.73 -12.61
N MET A 286 22.38 -21.18 -11.75
CA MET A 286 22.46 -20.69 -10.38
C MET A 286 22.77 -19.18 -10.34
N PRO A 287 22.25 -18.44 -9.34
CA PRO A 287 22.64 -17.05 -9.12
C PRO A 287 24.15 -16.90 -8.98
N LEU A 288 24.71 -15.82 -9.51
CA LEU A 288 26.13 -15.48 -9.34
C LEU A 288 26.47 -15.24 -7.86
N GLY A 289 25.51 -14.74 -7.10
CA GLY A 289 25.65 -14.53 -5.67
C GLY A 289 24.33 -14.18 -5.00
N LEU A 290 24.14 -14.72 -3.81
CA LEU A 290 23.13 -14.27 -2.86
C LEU A 290 23.86 -13.68 -1.67
N LEU A 291 23.70 -12.38 -1.47
CA LEU A 291 24.43 -11.63 -0.45
C LEU A 291 23.53 -11.32 0.73
N ARG A 292 24.09 -11.38 1.94
CA ARG A 292 23.52 -10.61 3.04
C ARG A 292 23.97 -9.17 2.87
N ALA A 293 23.07 -8.29 2.46
CA ALA A 293 23.38 -6.88 2.24
C ALA A 293 22.23 -5.99 2.69
N ASP A 294 22.55 -4.73 2.90
CA ASP A 294 21.60 -3.72 3.31
C ASP A 294 21.46 -2.69 2.19
N ASN A 295 20.25 -2.42 1.74
CA ASN A 295 20.03 -1.42 0.70
C ASN A 295 20.38 0.00 1.17
N ASN A 296 20.26 0.26 2.48
CA ASN A 296 20.59 1.55 3.08
C ASN A 296 22.10 1.83 3.10
N LEU A 297 22.91 0.78 3.20
CA LEU A 297 24.38 0.83 3.21
C LEU A 297 24.92 -0.35 2.40
N PRO A 298 24.85 -0.28 1.07
CA PRO A 298 25.17 -1.41 0.23
C PRO A 298 26.69 -1.69 0.25
N PRO A 299 27.12 -2.97 0.25
CA PRO A 299 28.51 -3.36 0.48
C PRO A 299 29.40 -3.20 -0.76
N TRP A 300 29.12 -2.22 -1.61
CA TRP A 300 29.85 -2.00 -2.85
C TRP A 300 31.17 -1.27 -2.58
N ARG A 301 32.22 -1.62 -3.33
CA ARG A 301 33.51 -0.94 -3.23
C ARG A 301 33.38 0.49 -3.77
N PRO A 302 34.05 1.48 -3.14
CA PRO A 302 34.12 2.82 -3.70
C PRO A 302 34.61 2.80 -5.16
N GLY A 303 33.90 3.53 -6.03
CA GLY A 303 34.19 3.60 -7.47
C GLY A 303 33.50 2.55 -8.34
N LEU A 304 32.82 1.55 -7.76
CA LEU A 304 31.98 0.63 -8.52
C LEU A 304 30.69 1.33 -8.97
N LYS A 305 30.40 1.26 -10.26
CA LYS A 305 29.22 1.87 -10.90
C LYS A 305 28.86 1.11 -12.17
N GLU A 306 27.63 1.24 -12.62
CA GLU A 306 27.17 0.76 -13.94
C GLU A 306 27.49 -0.73 -14.19
N VAL A 307 27.06 -1.57 -13.25
CA VAL A 307 27.31 -3.02 -13.24
C VAL A 307 26.10 -3.82 -13.74
N PHE A 308 24.89 -3.35 -13.40
CA PHE A 308 23.66 -4.11 -13.62
C PHE A 308 22.92 -3.61 -14.87
N ASP A 309 22.43 -4.53 -15.68
CA ASP A 309 21.57 -4.22 -16.82
C ASP A 309 20.14 -3.93 -16.39
N ALA A 310 19.70 -4.57 -15.29
CA ALA A 310 18.42 -4.29 -14.67
C ALA A 310 18.44 -4.53 -13.16
N ILE A 311 17.64 -3.74 -12.45
CA ILE A 311 17.33 -3.94 -11.03
C ILE A 311 15.83 -4.18 -10.93
N ILE A 312 15.44 -5.29 -10.33
CA ILE A 312 14.04 -5.72 -10.24
C ILE A 312 13.74 -6.12 -8.80
N CYS A 313 12.74 -5.52 -8.16
CA CYS A 313 12.43 -5.84 -6.76
C CYS A 313 11.02 -5.50 -6.29
N ASP A 314 10.62 -6.06 -5.14
CA ASP A 314 9.41 -5.72 -4.39
C ASP A 314 9.84 -5.20 -3.00
N PRO A 315 10.10 -3.89 -2.84
CA PRO A 315 10.63 -3.35 -1.60
C PRO A 315 9.72 -3.62 -0.39
N PRO A 316 10.26 -3.77 0.83
CA PRO A 316 9.46 -4.07 2.02
C PRO A 316 8.72 -2.82 2.53
N TYR A 317 7.52 -2.58 2.01
CA TYR A 317 6.70 -1.40 2.33
C TYR A 317 5.67 -1.61 3.45
N GLY A 318 5.82 -2.63 4.30
CA GLY A 318 5.10 -2.73 5.58
C GLY A 318 3.86 -3.62 5.61
N VAL A 319 3.21 -3.93 4.49
CA VAL A 319 1.92 -4.68 4.50
C VAL A 319 2.06 -6.14 4.96
N ARG A 320 3.06 -6.85 4.42
CA ARG A 320 3.33 -8.27 4.77
C ARG A 320 4.68 -8.47 5.49
N ALA A 321 5.59 -7.52 5.34
CA ALA A 321 6.86 -7.45 6.03
C ALA A 321 7.27 -5.98 6.21
N GLY A 322 7.67 -5.62 7.44
CA GLY A 322 8.18 -4.29 7.74
C GLY A 322 9.60 -4.10 7.22
N GLY A 323 9.88 -2.93 6.64
CA GLY A 323 11.21 -2.56 6.18
C GLY A 323 12.24 -2.63 7.31
N ARG A 324 13.42 -3.17 7.00
CA ARG A 324 14.55 -3.29 7.93
C ARG A 324 15.84 -2.80 7.29
N LYS A 325 16.58 -1.99 8.03
CA LYS A 325 17.95 -1.55 7.72
C LYS A 325 18.87 -1.89 8.90
N SER A 326 20.18 -1.88 8.69
CA SER A 326 21.16 -2.08 9.75
C SER A 326 21.08 -0.92 10.73
N GLY A 327 20.95 -1.23 12.02
CA GLY A 327 20.76 -0.23 13.06
C GLY A 327 20.60 -0.87 14.43
N GLY A 328 21.19 -0.26 15.46
CA GLY A 328 21.22 -0.83 16.81
C GLY A 328 20.08 -0.33 17.70
N ARG A 329 19.24 -1.22 18.24
CA ARG A 329 18.37 -0.91 19.40
C ARG A 329 19.15 -0.60 20.70
N LYS A 330 20.47 -0.79 20.72
CA LYS A 330 21.34 -0.82 21.91
C LYS A 330 22.21 0.44 22.11
N LEU A 331 21.83 1.60 21.56
CA LEU A 331 22.41 2.88 21.99
C LEU A 331 21.93 3.31 23.41
N LEU A 332 20.94 2.61 23.97
CA LEU A 332 20.24 2.94 25.23
C LEU A 332 20.90 2.46 26.54
N LYS A 333 22.22 2.19 26.59
CA LYS A 333 22.90 1.81 27.85
C LYS A 333 24.28 2.45 28.05
N GLY A 334 24.47 3.69 27.61
CA GLY A 334 25.65 4.48 27.99
C GLY A 334 26.99 4.03 27.39
N VAL A 335 26.99 3.26 26.30
CA VAL A 335 28.24 2.99 25.55
C VAL A 335 28.47 4.15 24.58
N VAL A 336 29.36 5.05 24.98
CA VAL A 336 29.94 6.10 24.16
C VAL A 336 30.96 5.46 23.21
N GLY A 337 30.75 5.59 21.90
CA GLY A 337 31.69 5.24 20.82
C GLY A 337 31.23 4.11 19.89
N PRO A 338 31.72 4.05 18.63
CA PRO A 338 31.34 3.02 17.67
C PRO A 338 31.72 1.63 18.21
N TYR A 339 30.73 0.74 18.35
CA TYR A 339 30.97 -0.66 18.68
C TYR A 339 31.78 -1.30 17.55
N THR A 340 33.06 -1.56 17.82
CA THR A 340 33.91 -2.31 16.91
C THR A 340 33.69 -3.79 17.17
N VAL A 341 33.25 -4.52 16.13
CA VAL A 341 33.08 -5.97 16.21
C VAL A 341 34.45 -6.60 16.52
N PRO A 342 34.58 -7.41 17.58
CA PRO A 342 35.82 -8.12 17.88
C PRO A 342 36.28 -8.96 16.67
N ASP A 343 37.59 -9.03 16.41
CA ASP A 343 38.13 -9.70 15.22
C ASP A 343 37.73 -11.19 15.14
N ASP A 344 37.61 -11.86 16.28
CA ASP A 344 37.16 -13.25 16.39
C ASP A 344 35.68 -13.47 16.00
N LYS A 345 34.87 -12.40 15.99
CA LYS A 345 33.44 -12.42 15.63
C LYS A 345 33.16 -11.75 14.29
N ARG A 346 34.19 -11.26 13.61
CA ARG A 346 34.03 -10.41 12.42
C ARG A 346 33.42 -11.15 11.24
N THR A 347 33.70 -12.46 11.13
CA THR A 347 33.31 -13.29 9.99
C THR A 347 31.85 -13.74 10.02
N ASP A 348 31.26 -13.86 11.21
CA ASP A 348 29.91 -14.38 11.44
C ASP A 348 28.99 -13.37 12.15
N HIS A 349 29.47 -12.15 12.40
CA HIS A 349 28.67 -11.09 12.99
C HIS A 349 27.52 -10.69 12.08
N ILE A 350 26.31 -10.74 12.64
CA ILE A 350 25.10 -10.21 12.02
C ILE A 350 24.76 -8.89 12.73
N PRO A 351 24.85 -7.74 12.03
CA PRO A 351 24.43 -6.45 12.57
C PRO A 351 22.97 -6.47 13.03
N SER A 352 22.69 -5.77 14.13
CA SER A 352 21.32 -5.50 14.54
C SER A 352 20.58 -4.70 13.47
N THR A 353 19.25 -4.84 13.42
CA THR A 353 18.40 -4.10 12.48
C THR A 353 17.45 -3.13 13.19
N ALA A 354 17.16 -2.03 12.50
CA ALA A 354 16.18 -1.01 12.88
C ALA A 354 15.03 -0.96 11.86
N GLY A 355 14.03 -0.12 12.13
CA GLY A 355 12.94 0.14 11.17
C GLY A 355 13.47 0.92 9.96
N TYR A 356 12.95 0.59 8.79
CA TYR A 356 13.28 1.22 7.51
C TYR A 356 11.98 1.76 6.91
N CYS A 357 11.82 3.07 6.89
CA CYS A 357 10.61 3.67 6.35
C CYS A 357 10.56 3.55 4.83
N LEU A 358 9.35 3.55 4.27
CA LEU A 358 9.15 3.47 2.83
C LEU A 358 9.90 4.58 2.09
N ALA A 359 9.85 5.80 2.63
CA ALA A 359 10.54 6.97 2.11
C ALA A 359 12.03 6.76 1.89
N GLU A 360 12.74 6.41 2.97
CA GLU A 360 14.17 6.16 2.95
C GLU A 360 14.48 4.93 2.09
N CYS A 361 13.66 3.88 2.16
CA CYS A 361 13.86 2.66 1.37
C CYS A 361 13.81 2.91 -0.13
N VAL A 362 12.84 3.70 -0.59
CA VAL A 362 12.71 4.04 -2.02
C VAL A 362 13.79 5.04 -2.44
N HIS A 363 14.12 6.03 -1.60
CA HIS A 363 15.24 6.93 -1.85
C HIS A 363 16.55 6.14 -2.06
N ASP A 364 16.90 5.28 -1.12
CA ASP A 364 18.13 4.49 -1.17
C ASP A 364 18.12 3.50 -2.34
N LEU A 365 16.95 2.96 -2.71
CA LEU A 365 16.79 2.14 -3.90
C LEU A 365 17.07 2.93 -5.18
N LEU A 366 16.51 4.14 -5.30
CA LEU A 366 16.72 5.02 -6.45
C LEU A 366 18.18 5.45 -6.56
N ASP A 367 18.82 5.81 -5.45
CA ASP A 367 20.24 6.18 -5.40
C ASP A 367 21.15 5.01 -5.79
N LEU A 368 20.94 3.84 -5.18
CA LEU A 368 21.65 2.61 -5.55
C LEU A 368 21.47 2.30 -7.04
N ALA A 369 20.25 2.40 -7.55
CA ALA A 369 19.97 2.12 -8.95
C ALA A 369 20.63 3.14 -9.87
N ALA A 370 20.63 4.43 -9.51
CA ALA A 370 21.26 5.49 -10.29
C ALA A 370 22.77 5.26 -10.42
N GLN A 371 23.42 4.82 -9.33
CA GLN A 371 24.83 4.49 -9.35
C GLN A 371 25.13 3.17 -10.11
N MET A 372 24.34 2.13 -9.89
CA MET A 372 24.69 0.76 -10.28
C MET A 372 24.11 0.30 -11.62
N LEU A 373 23.02 0.88 -12.11
CA LEU A 373 22.51 0.55 -13.45
C LEU A 373 23.40 1.12 -14.54
N VAL A 374 23.60 0.36 -15.61
CA VAL A 374 24.16 0.88 -16.86
C VAL A 374 23.24 1.92 -17.49
N MET A 375 23.79 2.83 -18.31
CA MET A 375 22.97 3.74 -19.12
C MET A 375 22.01 2.97 -20.01
N GLY A 376 20.72 3.35 -20.00
CA GLY A 376 19.65 2.61 -20.66
C GLY A 376 19.16 1.36 -19.91
N GLY A 377 19.80 1.00 -18.79
CA GLY A 377 19.33 -0.05 -17.88
C GLY A 377 18.00 0.34 -17.20
N ARG A 378 17.26 -0.66 -16.73
CA ARG A 378 15.91 -0.44 -16.15
C ARG A 378 15.83 -0.79 -14.67
N LEU A 379 15.19 0.10 -13.91
CA LEU A 379 14.71 -0.15 -12.57
C LEU A 379 13.21 -0.51 -12.65
N VAL A 380 12.83 -1.67 -12.11
CA VAL A 380 11.45 -2.16 -12.11
C VAL A 380 11.07 -2.55 -10.69
N TYR A 381 10.18 -1.79 -10.06
CA TYR A 381 9.83 -2.02 -8.66
C TYR A 381 8.37 -1.69 -8.34
N PHE A 382 7.84 -2.31 -7.29
CA PHE A 382 6.51 -1.99 -6.78
C PHE A 382 6.55 -0.82 -5.80
N TYR A 383 5.58 0.08 -5.92
CA TYR A 383 5.31 1.16 -5.00
C TYR A 383 3.88 1.03 -4.45
N PRO A 384 3.65 1.03 -3.12
CA PRO A 384 2.31 0.95 -2.57
C PRO A 384 1.55 2.26 -2.74
N VAL A 385 0.24 2.17 -3.00
CA VAL A 385 -0.66 3.33 -3.08
C VAL A 385 -1.96 3.04 -2.33
N LEU A 386 -2.51 4.09 -1.71
CA LEU A 386 -3.87 4.05 -1.16
C LEU A 386 -4.85 4.34 -2.30
N ARG A 387 -6.00 3.64 -2.30
CA ARG A 387 -7.09 3.92 -3.23
C ARG A 387 -8.12 4.81 -2.53
N GLU A 388 -8.22 6.06 -2.99
CA GLU A 388 -9.27 7.01 -2.62
C GLU A 388 -9.98 7.41 -3.93
N ASP A 389 -11.31 7.22 -4.02
CA ASP A 389 -12.18 7.60 -5.15
C ASP A 389 -11.66 7.30 -6.58
N ASP A 390 -11.61 6.02 -6.98
CA ASP A 390 -11.36 5.50 -8.36
C ASP A 390 -10.24 6.17 -9.21
N THR A 391 -9.42 7.02 -8.60
CA THR A 391 -8.36 7.81 -9.23
C THR A 391 -7.06 7.52 -8.48
N ILE A 392 -6.03 7.18 -9.24
CA ILE A 392 -4.70 6.92 -8.69
C ILE A 392 -3.99 8.27 -8.61
N ASP A 393 -3.50 8.67 -7.43
CA ASP A 393 -2.55 9.78 -7.33
C ASP A 393 -1.32 9.43 -8.20
N THR A 394 -1.04 10.29 -9.18
CA THR A 394 0.00 10.04 -10.20
C THR A 394 1.39 10.52 -9.77
N ASN A 395 1.53 11.00 -8.53
CA ASN A 395 2.80 11.45 -7.99
C ASN A 395 3.66 10.27 -7.51
N PHE A 396 4.45 9.70 -8.43
CA PHE A 396 5.43 8.68 -8.11
C PHE A 396 6.80 9.28 -7.76
N PRO A 397 7.65 8.56 -7.00
CA PRO A 397 9.02 8.99 -6.72
C PRO A 397 9.81 9.27 -8.00
N GLU A 398 10.50 10.40 -8.03
CA GLU A 398 11.33 10.84 -9.15
C GLU A 398 12.81 10.85 -8.77
N HIS A 399 13.69 10.75 -9.77
CA HIS A 399 15.13 10.86 -9.58
C HIS A 399 15.80 11.39 -10.87
N PRO A 400 16.76 12.32 -10.79
CA PRO A 400 17.34 13.00 -11.97
C PRO A 400 17.93 12.07 -13.04
N CYS A 401 18.50 10.94 -12.63
CA CYS A 401 19.06 9.95 -13.55
C CYS A 401 18.00 9.12 -14.31
N PHE A 402 16.72 9.20 -13.94
CA PHE A 402 15.70 8.27 -14.40
C PHE A 402 14.55 8.96 -15.12
N LYS A 403 13.94 8.22 -16.04
CA LYS A 403 12.66 8.56 -16.67
C LYS A 403 11.68 7.43 -16.45
N LEU A 404 10.50 7.74 -15.91
CA LEU A 404 9.39 6.79 -15.82
C LEU A 404 8.89 6.45 -17.24
N VAL A 405 8.81 5.16 -17.57
CA VAL A 405 8.34 4.69 -18.88
C VAL A 405 7.07 3.86 -18.82
N ALA A 406 6.74 3.31 -17.66
CA ALA A 406 5.45 2.66 -17.41
C ALA A 406 5.10 2.70 -15.92
N ALA A 407 3.80 2.83 -15.64
CA ALA A 407 3.19 2.67 -14.33
C ALA A 407 1.97 1.76 -14.49
N CYS A 408 1.97 0.59 -13.84
CA CYS A 408 0.90 -0.39 -13.98
C CYS A 408 0.27 -0.70 -12.61
N GLU A 409 -1.02 -0.43 -12.43
CA GLU A 409 -1.68 -0.67 -11.15
C GLU A 409 -2.06 -2.15 -10.97
N GLN A 410 -1.67 -2.72 -9.83
CA GLN A 410 -2.23 -3.96 -9.31
C GLN A 410 -3.11 -3.67 -8.09
N ILE A 411 -4.41 -3.80 -8.29
CA ILE A 411 -5.41 -3.68 -7.23
C ILE A 411 -5.30 -4.90 -6.31
N LEU A 412 -5.04 -4.65 -5.02
CA LEU A 412 -4.95 -5.71 -4.00
C LEU A 412 -6.23 -5.80 -3.17
N SER A 413 -6.88 -4.67 -2.91
CA SER A 413 -8.14 -4.55 -2.18
C SER A 413 -8.84 -3.22 -2.52
N LEU A 414 -10.03 -2.98 -1.96
CA LEU A 414 -10.74 -1.70 -2.13
C LEU A 414 -9.97 -0.48 -1.59
N ARG A 415 -9.04 -0.68 -0.64
CA ARG A 415 -8.29 0.41 0.02
C ARG A 415 -6.82 0.51 -0.41
N TYR A 416 -6.28 -0.55 -0.98
CA TYR A 416 -4.85 -0.67 -1.24
C TYR A 416 -4.59 -1.23 -2.63
N SER A 417 -3.69 -0.57 -3.33
CA SER A 417 -3.06 -1.04 -4.55
C SER A 417 -1.55 -0.99 -4.42
N ARG A 418 -0.87 -1.58 -5.39
CA ARG A 418 0.53 -1.29 -5.65
C ARG A 418 0.72 -1.02 -7.13
N VAL A 419 1.58 -0.07 -7.46
CA VAL A 419 1.88 0.30 -8.83
C VAL A 419 3.26 -0.27 -9.17
N LEU A 420 3.36 -1.02 -10.26
CA LEU A 420 4.64 -1.42 -10.82
C LEU A 420 5.21 -0.23 -11.62
N LEU A 421 6.29 0.35 -11.13
CA LEU A 421 7.00 1.43 -11.78
C LEU A 421 8.19 0.88 -12.56
N THR A 422 8.24 1.21 -13.85
CA THR A 422 9.38 0.90 -14.72
C THR A 422 10.04 2.19 -15.14
N MET A 423 11.30 2.35 -14.75
CA MET A 423 12.12 3.52 -15.01
C MET A 423 13.36 3.13 -15.81
N VAL A 424 13.78 4.00 -16.73
CA VAL A 424 15.01 3.83 -17.53
C VAL A 424 16.05 4.86 -17.13
N LYS A 425 17.31 4.43 -16.97
CA LYS A 425 18.42 5.33 -16.67
C LYS A 425 18.79 6.16 -17.91
N ILE A 426 18.60 7.47 -17.83
CA ILE A 426 18.84 8.43 -18.92
C ILE A 426 19.98 9.42 -18.62
N GLY A 427 20.46 9.49 -17.38
CA GLY A 427 21.49 10.44 -16.95
C GLY A 427 22.62 9.77 -16.16
N PRO A 428 23.84 10.35 -16.18
CA PRO A 428 24.96 9.87 -15.38
C PRO A 428 24.76 10.20 -13.90
N TYR A 429 25.31 9.35 -13.03
CA TYR A 429 25.38 9.61 -11.58
C TYR A 429 26.57 10.53 -11.29
N THR A 430 26.30 11.80 -11.00
CA THR A 430 27.32 12.85 -10.78
C THR A 430 27.68 12.98 -9.30
N GLU A 431 28.78 13.68 -9.01
CA GLU A 431 29.17 14.01 -7.63
C GLU A 431 28.11 14.87 -6.92
N GLU A 432 27.41 15.74 -7.64
CA GLU A 432 26.32 16.55 -7.11
C GLU A 432 25.12 15.69 -6.68
N ILE A 433 24.74 14.71 -7.51
CA ILE A 433 23.68 13.75 -7.16
C ILE A 433 24.10 12.92 -5.95
N ALA A 434 25.35 12.44 -5.93
CA ALA A 434 25.89 11.69 -4.80
C ALA A 434 25.88 12.49 -3.50
N GLU A 435 26.23 13.78 -3.57
CA GLU A 435 26.19 14.66 -2.40
C GLU A 435 24.75 14.96 -1.95
N SER A 436 23.83 15.18 -2.89
CA SER A 436 22.39 15.33 -2.57
C SER A 436 21.83 14.10 -1.87
N ALA A 437 22.11 12.91 -2.40
CA ALA A 437 21.69 11.65 -1.80
C ALA A 437 22.33 11.46 -0.40
N ARG A 438 23.60 11.83 -0.23
CA ARG A 438 24.30 11.78 1.06
C ARG A 438 23.65 12.71 2.09
N ILE A 439 23.29 13.93 1.70
CA ILE A 439 22.60 14.90 2.58
C ILE A 439 21.25 14.35 3.00
N GLN A 440 20.47 13.84 2.05
CA GLN A 440 19.15 13.26 2.34
C GLN A 440 19.24 12.00 3.22
N HIS A 441 20.24 11.15 3.01
CA HIS A 441 20.53 10.02 3.88
C HIS A 441 20.90 10.46 5.32
N LEU A 442 21.68 11.53 5.48
CA LEU A 442 21.97 12.10 6.79
C LEU A 442 20.71 12.64 7.47
N GLU A 443 19.83 13.30 6.73
CA GLU A 443 18.54 13.77 7.22
C GLU A 443 17.67 12.61 7.71
N PHE A 444 17.55 11.54 6.92
CA PHE A 444 16.85 10.32 7.36
C PHE A 444 17.46 9.71 8.62
N LYS A 445 18.79 9.70 8.74
CA LYS A 445 19.49 9.19 9.92
C LYS A 445 19.23 10.06 11.16
N GLU A 446 19.29 11.38 11.03
CA GLU A 446 18.96 12.31 12.12
C GLU A 446 17.51 12.17 12.56
N ASN A 447 16.58 12.10 11.60
CA ASN A 447 15.16 11.87 11.88
C ASN A 447 14.94 10.51 12.57
N HIS A 448 15.65 9.47 12.15
CA HIS A 448 15.60 8.16 12.81
C HIS A 448 16.12 8.19 14.25
N LEU A 449 17.19 8.95 14.53
CA LEU A 449 17.69 9.15 15.89
C LEU A 449 16.69 9.91 16.76
N LYS A 450 16.10 10.98 16.23
CA LYS A 450 15.00 11.71 16.90
C LYS A 450 13.82 10.77 17.20
N TRP A 451 13.41 9.92 16.25
CA TRP A 451 12.35 8.94 16.49
C TRP A 451 12.72 7.86 17.50
N LEU A 452 14.00 7.48 17.61
CA LEU A 452 14.49 6.57 18.65
C LEU A 452 14.47 7.23 20.03
N GLU A 453 14.81 8.52 20.11
CA GLU A 453 14.77 9.32 21.34
C GLU A 453 13.33 9.61 21.80
N GLU A 454 12.43 9.87 20.86
CA GLU A 454 11.02 10.22 21.09
C GLU A 454 10.07 9.00 21.18
N GLY A 455 10.57 7.77 20.93
CA GLY A 455 9.77 6.55 20.98
C GLY A 455 8.80 6.31 19.82
N ASN A 456 8.93 7.07 18.72
CA ASN A 456 7.99 7.13 17.58
C ASN A 456 8.33 6.20 16.39
N LEU A 457 9.15 5.16 16.59
CA LEU A 457 9.75 4.36 15.51
C LEU A 457 8.78 3.60 14.58
N ARG A 458 7.49 3.52 14.90
CA ARG A 458 6.51 2.69 14.18
C ARG A 458 5.58 3.45 13.24
N SER A 459 5.24 4.72 13.51
CA SER A 459 4.35 5.50 12.63
C SER A 459 5.05 5.88 11.32
N ALA A 460 6.35 6.22 11.37
CA ALA A 460 7.14 6.61 10.21
C ALA A 460 7.41 5.47 9.20
N VAL A 461 7.26 4.20 9.59
CA VAL A 461 7.57 3.05 8.71
C VAL A 461 6.57 2.93 7.55
N PHE A 462 5.36 3.48 7.73
CA PHE A 462 4.23 3.32 6.82
C PHE A 462 3.85 4.58 6.03
N SER A 463 4.59 5.68 6.17
CA SER A 463 4.30 6.94 5.47
C SER A 463 4.80 6.90 4.01
N PRO A 464 3.93 7.12 3.00
CA PRO A 464 4.35 7.31 1.61
C PRO A 464 5.06 8.66 1.42
N VAL A 465 5.91 8.78 0.39
CA VAL A 465 6.57 10.05 0.04
C VAL A 465 5.82 10.74 -1.09
N GLY A 466 5.24 11.88 -0.74
CA GLY A 466 4.87 12.98 -1.63
C GLY A 466 5.29 14.36 -1.07
N SER A 467 6.18 14.43 -0.08
CA SER A 467 6.65 15.68 0.53
C SER A 467 8.14 15.93 0.29
N HIS A 468 8.46 16.44 -0.90
CA HIS A 468 9.37 17.58 -1.17
C HIS A 468 10.09 17.44 -2.53
N PRO A 469 10.13 18.49 -3.36
CA PRO A 469 10.80 18.44 -4.66
C PRO A 469 11.99 19.43 -4.78
N SER A 470 12.80 19.33 -5.85
CA SER A 470 14.16 19.92 -5.99
C SER A 470 14.26 21.15 -6.92
N GLY A 471 14.80 22.27 -6.39
CA GLY A 471 15.07 23.63 -6.99
C GLY A 471 14.16 24.13 -8.13
N GLU A 472 13.23 25.07 -8.02
CA GLU A 472 13.21 26.45 -7.55
C GLU A 472 11.78 26.74 -7.08
N GLY A 473 11.63 27.41 -5.93
CA GLY A 473 10.33 27.88 -5.44
C GLY A 473 9.40 26.83 -4.83
N TYR A 474 9.93 25.73 -4.29
CA TYR A 474 9.13 24.72 -3.61
C TYR A 474 8.41 25.26 -2.37
N ALA A 475 7.09 25.36 -2.49
CA ALA A 475 6.23 25.46 -1.32
C ALA A 475 6.41 24.20 -0.46
N LYS A 476 6.86 24.40 0.79
CA LYS A 476 6.88 23.37 1.84
C LYS A 476 5.54 22.61 1.85
N LEU A 477 5.54 21.32 1.49
CA LEU A 477 4.47 20.41 1.90
C LEU A 477 4.53 20.30 3.43
N ALA A 478 3.52 20.84 4.11
CA ALA A 478 3.58 21.10 5.53
C ALA A 478 3.19 19.85 6.35
N GLN A 479 4.20 19.14 6.88
CA GLN A 479 4.00 18.12 7.91
C GLN A 479 3.45 18.78 9.20
N LEU A 480 2.78 17.99 10.04
CA LEU A 480 2.42 18.46 11.39
C LEU A 480 3.68 18.88 12.13
N GLN A 481 3.67 20.08 12.69
CA GLN A 481 4.80 20.62 13.44
C GLN A 481 4.29 21.33 14.69
N VAL A 482 5.09 21.30 15.74
CA VAL A 482 4.84 22.16 16.90
C VAL A 482 5.01 23.61 16.45
N GLY A 483 4.08 24.47 16.86
CA GLY A 483 4.12 25.89 16.51
C GLY A 483 3.78 26.18 15.04
N PHE A 484 3.04 25.31 14.36
CA PHE A 484 2.61 25.50 12.97
C PHE A 484 1.97 26.88 12.73
N TYR A 485 1.15 27.35 13.68
CA TYR A 485 0.48 28.64 13.62
C TYR A 485 1.33 29.82 14.11
N GLY A 486 2.59 29.61 14.49
CA GLY A 486 3.41 30.63 15.16
C GLY A 486 3.59 31.94 14.36
N ASN A 487 3.51 31.88 13.03
CA ASN A 487 3.60 33.07 12.16
C ASN A 487 2.25 33.53 11.57
N THR A 488 1.24 32.65 11.54
CA THR A 488 -0.04 32.90 10.85
C THR A 488 -1.19 33.18 11.81
N CYS A 489 -1.17 32.54 12.99
CA CYS A 489 -2.08 32.81 14.10
C CYS A 489 -1.35 32.54 15.44
N PRO A 490 -0.48 33.46 15.89
CA PRO A 490 0.34 33.25 17.10
C PRO A 490 -0.48 32.97 18.36
N ASP A 491 -1.71 33.51 18.42
CA ASP A 491 -2.64 33.34 19.54
C ASP A 491 -3.50 32.06 19.43
N ALA A 492 -3.28 31.20 18.43
CA ALA A 492 -4.15 30.05 18.20
C ALA A 492 -4.28 29.14 19.43
N GLU A 493 -3.15 28.72 20.00
CA GLU A 493 -3.15 27.84 21.16
C GLU A 493 -3.72 28.53 22.41
N SER A 494 -3.37 29.81 22.64
CA SER A 494 -3.83 30.55 23.83
C SER A 494 -5.35 30.80 23.82
N VAL A 495 -5.93 31.04 22.64
CA VAL A 495 -7.38 31.17 22.46
C VAL A 495 -8.09 29.84 22.76
N VAL A 496 -7.60 28.72 22.23
CA VAL A 496 -8.17 27.38 22.52
C VAL A 496 -8.09 27.09 24.02
N THR A 497 -6.92 27.31 24.63
CA THR A 497 -6.74 27.10 26.08
C THR A 497 -7.69 27.94 26.92
N SER A 498 -7.92 29.21 26.54
CA SER A 498 -8.89 30.07 27.25
C SER A 498 -10.31 29.52 27.15
N VAL A 499 -10.75 29.08 25.97
CA VAL A 499 -12.11 28.56 25.79
C VAL A 499 -12.31 27.26 26.56
N VAL A 500 -11.33 26.36 26.52
CA VAL A 500 -11.37 25.09 27.24
C VAL A 500 -11.35 25.31 28.75
N ARG A 501 -10.55 26.26 29.25
CA ARG A 501 -10.55 26.66 30.66
C ARG A 501 -11.92 27.19 31.11
N ASP A 502 -12.52 28.11 30.35
CA ASP A 502 -13.84 28.66 30.65
C ASP A 502 -14.92 27.55 30.72
N ALA A 503 -14.86 26.59 29.79
CA ALA A 503 -15.79 25.47 29.74
C ALA A 503 -15.60 24.49 30.91
N SER A 504 -14.35 24.21 31.31
CA SER A 504 -14.04 23.33 32.44
C SER A 504 -14.38 23.92 33.80
N VAL A 505 -14.35 25.26 33.96
CA VAL A 505 -14.85 25.92 35.18
C VAL A 505 -16.35 25.66 35.38
N SER A 506 -17.11 25.55 34.29
CA SER A 506 -18.56 25.34 34.34
C SER A 506 -18.94 23.87 34.55
N ASN A 507 -18.09 22.94 34.11
CA ASN A 507 -18.31 21.50 34.25
C ASN A 507 -16.95 20.76 34.27
N SER A 508 -16.62 20.12 35.39
CA SER A 508 -15.34 19.41 35.54
C SER A 508 -15.23 18.18 34.61
N ASN A 509 -16.36 17.63 34.15
CA ASN A 509 -16.38 16.51 33.20
C ASN A 509 -16.02 16.94 31.76
N THR A 510 -15.94 18.25 31.47
CA THR A 510 -15.52 18.78 30.17
C THR A 510 -14.17 18.23 29.72
N ALA A 511 -13.22 18.05 30.65
CA ALA A 511 -11.90 17.52 30.34
C ALA A 511 -11.99 16.12 29.69
N ALA A 512 -12.71 15.20 30.32
CA ALA A 512 -12.91 13.85 29.80
C ALA A 512 -13.69 13.85 28.47
N VAL A 513 -14.66 14.75 28.31
CA VAL A 513 -15.46 14.89 27.09
C VAL A 513 -14.60 15.30 25.89
N LEU A 514 -13.73 16.30 26.05
CA LEU A 514 -12.86 16.77 24.97
C LEU A 514 -11.77 15.76 24.61
N LEU A 515 -11.22 15.06 25.61
CA LEU A 515 -10.29 13.96 25.38
C LEU A 515 -10.94 12.84 24.56
N ARG A 516 -12.17 12.46 24.93
CA ARG A 516 -12.96 11.47 24.20
C ARG A 516 -13.28 11.94 22.78
N LEU A 517 -13.63 13.20 22.58
CA LEU A 517 -13.91 13.77 21.26
C LEU A 517 -12.72 13.58 20.31
N HIS A 518 -11.49 13.84 20.79
CA HIS A 518 -10.29 13.65 19.97
C HIS A 518 -10.01 12.18 19.63
N PHE A 519 -10.20 11.25 20.59
CA PHE A 519 -10.09 9.82 20.30
C PHE A 519 -11.10 9.39 19.23
N HIS A 520 -12.35 9.82 19.36
CA HIS A 520 -13.41 9.46 18.44
C HIS A 520 -13.19 10.01 17.02
N ASP A 521 -12.70 11.25 16.90
CA ASP A 521 -12.26 11.83 15.63
C ASP A 521 -11.17 10.94 15.00
N CYS A 522 -10.05 10.75 15.68
CA CYS A 522 -8.91 9.99 15.14
C CYS A 522 -9.22 8.53 14.78
N PHE A 523 -10.22 7.91 15.41
CA PHE A 523 -10.59 6.52 15.14
C PHE A 523 -11.55 6.36 13.96
N VAL A 524 -12.07 7.44 13.37
CA VAL A 524 -12.92 7.41 12.17
C VAL A 524 -12.29 8.27 11.08
N GLN A 525 -11.89 7.65 9.96
CA GLN A 525 -11.11 8.26 8.86
C GLN A 525 -9.74 8.87 9.22
N GLY A 526 -9.51 9.31 10.46
CA GLY A 526 -8.28 9.96 10.89
C GLY A 526 -8.60 11.19 11.72
N CYS A 527 -7.59 11.90 12.22
CA CYS A 527 -7.80 13.12 12.98
C CYS A 527 -8.05 14.30 12.01
N ASP A 528 -9.23 14.35 11.40
CA ASP A 528 -9.59 15.31 10.35
C ASP A 528 -10.82 16.17 10.71
N GLY A 529 -11.34 16.06 11.93
CA GLY A 529 -12.52 16.79 12.39
C GLY A 529 -13.81 16.37 11.68
N SER A 530 -13.86 15.24 10.99
CA SER A 530 -15.06 14.72 10.32
C SER A 530 -16.22 14.50 11.31
N ILE A 531 -15.91 14.19 12.58
CA ILE A 531 -16.88 14.04 13.67
C ILE A 531 -17.65 15.32 14.01
N LEU A 532 -17.12 16.49 13.64
CA LEU A 532 -17.72 17.77 13.97
C LEU A 532 -18.89 18.12 13.04
N ILE A 533 -18.99 17.47 11.88
CA ILE A 533 -20.03 17.74 10.88
C ILE A 533 -21.41 17.39 11.45
N ASP A 534 -22.34 18.34 11.35
CA ASP A 534 -23.71 18.25 11.88
C ASP A 534 -24.72 18.32 10.73
N GLN A 535 -24.74 17.25 9.95
CA GLN A 535 -25.62 17.10 8.79
C GLN A 535 -26.28 15.72 8.82
N SER A 536 -27.41 15.60 8.12
CA SER A 536 -28.11 14.31 8.02
C SER A 536 -27.19 13.24 7.43
N GLY A 537 -26.95 12.15 8.17
CA GLY A 537 -26.08 11.06 7.75
C GLY A 537 -24.59 11.25 8.07
N ALA A 538 -24.21 12.32 8.77
CA ALA A 538 -22.86 12.53 9.29
C ALA A 538 -22.51 11.55 10.41
N GLU A 539 -21.23 11.24 10.57
CA GLU A 539 -20.75 10.27 11.57
C GLU A 539 -21.06 10.70 13.01
N ARG A 540 -21.22 12.01 13.24
CA ARG A 540 -21.63 12.59 14.53
C ARG A 540 -22.86 11.91 15.13
N HIS A 541 -23.76 11.39 14.28
CA HIS A 541 -24.99 10.71 14.69
C HIS A 541 -24.87 9.18 14.75
N ALA A 542 -23.66 8.64 14.57
CA ALA A 542 -23.43 7.20 14.59
C ALA A 542 -23.57 6.61 16.00
N PHE A 543 -24.01 5.35 16.05
CA PHE A 543 -24.13 4.61 17.31
C PHE A 543 -22.79 4.51 18.05
N GLY A 544 -21.69 4.32 17.30
CA GLY A 544 -20.33 4.31 17.85
C GLY A 544 -19.87 5.62 18.49
N HIS A 545 -20.66 6.70 18.40
CA HIS A 545 -20.40 8.01 19.02
C HIS A 545 -21.41 8.35 20.12
N GLN A 546 -22.18 7.37 20.60
CA GLN A 546 -23.14 7.59 21.66
C GLN A 546 -22.48 8.23 22.89
N GLY A 547 -23.05 9.37 23.31
CA GLY A 547 -22.59 10.15 24.46
C GLY A 547 -21.31 10.97 24.24
N VAL A 548 -20.80 11.10 23.01
CA VAL A 548 -19.72 12.05 22.68
C VAL A 548 -20.29 13.47 22.73
N GLY A 549 -19.50 14.43 23.20
CA GLY A 549 -19.91 15.84 23.37
C GLY A 549 -18.73 16.79 23.23
N GLY A 550 -18.90 18.05 23.63
CA GLY A 550 -17.84 19.06 23.56
C GLY A 550 -17.80 19.82 22.22
N PHE A 551 -18.71 19.51 21.30
CA PHE A 551 -18.86 20.18 20.01
C PHE A 551 -19.01 21.70 20.16
N GLU A 552 -19.78 22.14 21.15
CA GLU A 552 -20.01 23.56 21.46
C GLU A 552 -18.74 24.29 21.93
N VAL A 553 -17.81 23.57 22.57
CA VAL A 553 -16.53 24.13 23.01
C VAL A 553 -15.62 24.33 21.79
N ILE A 554 -15.59 23.35 20.88
CA ILE A 554 -14.85 23.44 19.61
C ILE A 554 -15.40 24.57 18.74
N GLU A 555 -16.71 24.66 18.58
CA GLU A 555 -17.37 25.74 17.82
C GLU A 555 -17.09 27.12 18.43
N LYS A 556 -17.11 27.24 19.77
CA LYS A 556 -16.78 28.51 20.45
C LYS A 556 -15.31 28.89 20.26
N ALA A 557 -14.38 27.92 20.31
CA ALA A 557 -12.97 28.15 20.01
C ALA A 557 -12.78 28.57 18.56
N LYS A 558 -13.45 27.87 17.64
CA LYS A 558 -13.42 28.19 16.21
C LYS A 558 -13.93 29.59 15.92
N ALA A 559 -15.08 29.97 16.48
CA ALA A 559 -15.65 31.30 16.30
C ALA A 559 -14.71 32.42 16.82
N ARG A 560 -14.03 32.20 17.97
CA ARG A 560 -13.03 33.15 18.47
C ARG A 560 -11.82 33.21 17.55
N LEU A 561 -11.31 32.07 17.08
CA LEU A 561 -10.17 31.99 16.17
C LEU A 561 -10.46 32.64 14.82
N GLU A 562 -11.65 32.45 14.25
CA GLU A 562 -12.05 33.13 13.01
C GLU A 562 -12.17 34.65 13.17
N GLY A 563 -12.41 35.15 14.39
CA GLY A 563 -12.35 36.59 14.69
C GLY A 563 -10.92 37.15 14.80
N VAL A 564 -9.93 36.30 15.09
CA VAL A 564 -8.52 36.69 15.29
C VAL A 564 -7.70 36.46 14.01
N CYS A 565 -7.84 35.29 13.40
CA CYS A 565 -7.08 34.83 12.24
C CYS A 565 -8.00 34.04 11.28
N PRO A 566 -8.83 34.76 10.49
CA PRO A 566 -9.85 34.14 9.65
C PRO A 566 -9.29 33.11 8.66
N GLY A 567 -9.87 31.90 8.63
CA GLY A 567 -9.52 30.84 7.70
C GLY A 567 -8.12 30.24 7.88
N VAL A 568 -7.51 30.38 9.06
CA VAL A 568 -6.15 29.88 9.32
C VAL A 568 -6.13 28.54 10.05
N VAL A 569 -6.85 28.42 11.16
CA VAL A 569 -6.77 27.24 12.05
C VAL A 569 -7.86 26.23 11.71
N SER A 570 -7.51 24.98 11.41
CA SER A 570 -8.49 23.92 11.13
C SER A 570 -9.29 23.52 12.37
N CYS A 571 -10.48 22.97 12.15
CA CYS A 571 -11.26 22.42 13.25
C CYS A 571 -10.62 21.15 13.85
N ALA A 572 -9.99 20.32 13.01
CA ALA A 572 -9.19 19.17 13.44
C ALA A 572 -8.10 19.54 14.46
N ASP A 573 -7.35 20.62 14.22
CA ASP A 573 -6.33 21.08 15.18
C ASP A 573 -6.95 21.65 16.46
N ILE A 574 -8.11 22.30 16.39
CA ILE A 574 -8.81 22.77 17.59
C ILE A 574 -9.20 21.59 18.48
N VAL A 575 -9.65 20.46 17.90
CA VAL A 575 -9.96 19.23 18.65
C VAL A 575 -8.71 18.69 19.36
N ALA A 576 -7.58 18.59 18.65
CA ALA A 576 -6.33 18.09 19.22
C ALA A 576 -5.79 19.01 20.35
N LEU A 577 -5.80 20.34 20.12
CA LEU A 577 -5.38 21.32 21.12
C LEU A 577 -6.30 21.32 22.34
N ALA A 578 -7.62 21.16 22.13
CA ALA A 578 -8.60 21.11 23.21
C ALA A 578 -8.42 19.87 24.09
N ALA A 579 -8.09 18.71 23.51
CA ALA A 579 -7.77 17.51 24.27
C ALA A 579 -6.52 17.67 25.15
N ARG A 580 -5.46 18.31 24.62
CA ARG A 580 -4.25 18.63 25.40
C ARG A 580 -4.55 19.56 26.57
N ASP A 581 -5.32 20.62 26.34
CA ASP A 581 -5.69 21.57 27.39
C ASP A 581 -6.62 20.94 28.45
N ALA A 582 -7.51 20.04 28.02
CA ALA A 582 -8.35 19.24 28.90
C ALA A 582 -7.53 18.36 29.87
N ILE A 583 -6.50 17.66 29.37
CA ILE A 583 -5.62 16.83 30.21
C ILE A 583 -4.94 17.69 31.29
N VAL A 584 -4.40 18.85 30.91
CA VAL A 584 -3.73 19.77 31.85
C VAL A 584 -4.69 20.26 32.94
N LEU A 585 -5.93 20.59 32.58
CA LEU A 585 -6.95 21.05 33.54
C LEU A 585 -7.38 19.95 34.53
N ALA A 586 -7.23 18.69 34.14
CA ALA A 586 -7.43 17.54 35.02
C ALA A 586 -6.15 17.18 35.83
N ASN A 587 -5.19 18.09 35.95
CA ASN A 587 -3.87 17.87 36.59
C ASN A 587 -2.99 16.82 35.89
N GLY A 588 -3.25 16.52 34.62
CA GLY A 588 -2.42 15.65 33.80
C GLY A 588 -1.22 16.37 33.18
N PRO A 589 -0.41 15.65 32.37
CA PRO A 589 0.77 16.21 31.74
C PRO A 589 0.42 17.25 30.67
N GLY A 590 1.16 18.36 30.67
CA GLY A 590 1.22 19.26 29.53
C GLY A 590 2.17 18.72 28.46
N TYR A 591 1.83 18.91 27.19
CA TYR A 591 2.68 18.52 26.07
C TYR A 591 2.45 19.42 24.86
N GLN A 592 3.42 19.41 23.95
CA GLN A 592 3.34 20.15 22.69
C GLN A 592 2.54 19.34 21.68
N VAL A 593 1.53 19.96 21.07
CA VAL A 593 0.69 19.32 20.04
C VAL A 593 1.24 19.69 18.67
N PRO A 594 1.70 18.71 17.85
CA PRO A 594 1.95 18.97 16.44
C PRO A 594 0.64 19.39 15.77
N THR A 595 0.63 20.56 15.16
CA THR A 595 -0.52 21.16 14.46
C THR A 595 -0.20 21.34 12.97
N GLY A 596 -1.21 21.65 12.17
CA GLY A 596 -1.16 21.67 10.70
C GLY A 596 -2.14 20.69 10.05
N ARG A 597 -3.04 20.09 10.82
CA ARG A 597 -4.11 19.24 10.26
C ARG A 597 -5.04 20.09 9.42
N ARG A 598 -5.66 19.49 8.43
CA ARG A 598 -6.74 20.06 7.64
C ARG A 598 -8.01 19.27 7.90
N ASP A 599 -9.13 19.92 7.62
CA ASP A 599 -10.45 19.37 7.84
C ASP A 599 -10.84 18.43 6.70
N GLY A 600 -11.35 17.26 7.05
CA GLY A 600 -11.88 16.26 6.11
C GLY A 600 -13.09 16.77 5.35
N LEU A 601 -13.34 16.17 4.18
CA LEU A 601 -14.45 16.51 3.28
C LEU A 601 -15.57 15.46 3.28
N VAL A 602 -15.46 14.43 4.11
CA VAL A 602 -16.42 13.34 4.21
C VAL A 602 -16.73 13.08 5.68
N SER A 603 -18.00 12.81 5.97
CA SER A 603 -18.47 12.38 7.28
C SER A 603 -19.69 11.50 7.06
N ASN A 604 -19.63 10.24 7.50
CA ASN A 604 -20.69 9.26 7.24
C ASN A 604 -20.91 8.32 8.43
N VAL A 605 -22.17 8.10 8.81
CA VAL A 605 -22.56 7.21 9.92
C VAL A 605 -21.86 5.84 9.90
N SER A 606 -21.76 5.21 8.73
CA SER A 606 -21.17 3.87 8.58
C SER A 606 -19.67 3.81 8.84
N MET A 607 -18.97 4.95 8.77
CA MET A 607 -17.52 4.98 9.01
C MET A 607 -17.18 4.73 10.48
N ALA A 608 -18.12 4.97 11.40
CA ALA A 608 -17.97 4.73 12.83
C ALA A 608 -18.41 3.31 13.28
N ASP A 609 -18.79 2.42 12.35
CA ASP A 609 -19.27 1.07 12.68
C ASP A 609 -18.20 0.18 13.34
N ASN A 610 -16.91 0.47 13.09
CA ASN A 610 -15.80 -0.30 13.65
C ASN A 610 -15.17 0.34 14.91
N MET A 611 -15.86 1.28 15.55
CA MET A 611 -15.39 1.88 16.81
C MET A 611 -15.23 0.81 17.91
N PRO A 612 -14.22 0.93 18.80
CA PRO A 612 -14.12 0.06 19.98
C PRO A 612 -15.36 0.13 20.87
N ASP A 613 -15.88 -1.03 21.28
CA ASP A 613 -17.07 -1.15 22.12
C ASP A 613 -16.72 -1.74 23.50
N VAL A 614 -17.51 -1.40 24.52
CA VAL A 614 -17.33 -1.89 25.89
C VAL A 614 -17.46 -3.41 26.01
N GLN A 615 -18.12 -4.09 25.06
CA GLN A 615 -18.29 -5.54 25.00
C GLN A 615 -17.25 -6.27 24.13
N ASP A 616 -16.37 -5.53 23.44
CA ASP A 616 -15.33 -6.16 22.61
C ASP A 616 -14.42 -7.06 23.44
N SER A 617 -14.03 -8.19 22.86
CA SER A 617 -12.95 -9.02 23.41
C SER A 617 -11.61 -8.28 23.36
N ILE A 618 -10.67 -8.67 24.22
CA ILE A 618 -9.33 -8.08 24.22
C ILE A 618 -8.62 -8.24 22.85
N GLN A 619 -8.90 -9.33 22.13
CA GLN A 619 -8.38 -9.56 20.79
C GLN A 619 -8.97 -8.59 19.77
N GLN A 620 -10.27 -8.28 19.85
CA GLN A 620 -10.91 -7.27 19.00
C GLN A 620 -10.39 -5.87 19.30
N LEU A 621 -10.22 -5.51 20.58
CA LEU A 621 -9.62 -4.23 20.96
C LEU A 621 -8.18 -4.09 20.41
N LYS A 622 -7.36 -5.13 20.55
CA LYS A 622 -6.00 -5.18 19.98
C LYS A 622 -6.02 -5.03 18.46
N ALA A 623 -6.93 -5.72 17.76
CA ALA A 623 -7.07 -5.63 16.31
C ALA A 623 -7.46 -4.20 15.87
N LYS A 624 -8.49 -3.61 16.48
CA LYS A 624 -8.96 -2.25 16.16
C LYS A 624 -7.87 -1.19 16.38
N PHE A 625 -7.09 -1.29 17.46
CA PHE A 625 -5.96 -0.38 17.69
C PHE A 625 -4.81 -0.63 16.72
N PHE A 626 -4.50 -1.90 16.42
CA PHE A 626 -3.47 -2.27 15.45
C PHE A 626 -3.79 -1.77 14.04
N ASP A 627 -5.05 -1.82 13.63
CA ASP A 627 -5.55 -1.27 12.36
C ASP A 627 -5.35 0.24 12.25
N LYS A 628 -5.20 0.94 13.39
CA LYS A 628 -4.87 2.37 13.48
C LYS A 628 -3.37 2.64 13.66
N GLY A 629 -2.53 1.61 13.53
CA GLY A 629 -1.08 1.72 13.73
C GLY A 629 -0.65 1.84 15.20
N LEU A 630 -1.57 1.64 16.14
CA LEU A 630 -1.32 1.71 17.58
C LEU A 630 -0.95 0.33 18.14
N SER A 631 0.03 0.30 19.04
CA SER A 631 0.51 -0.94 19.65
C SER A 631 -0.37 -1.39 20.82
N GLU A 632 -0.12 -2.59 21.31
CA GLU A 632 -0.75 -3.11 22.53
C GLU A 632 -0.49 -2.21 23.76
N LYS A 633 0.70 -1.60 23.86
CA LYS A 633 0.99 -0.61 24.90
C LYS A 633 0.12 0.64 24.73
N ASP A 634 -0.07 1.10 23.49
CA ASP A 634 -0.92 2.26 23.22
C ASP A 634 -2.39 1.97 23.54
N LEU A 635 -2.87 0.75 23.31
CA LEU A 635 -4.19 0.31 23.77
C LEU A 635 -4.33 0.46 25.28
N VAL A 636 -3.40 -0.09 26.07
CA VAL A 636 -3.47 -0.01 27.54
C VAL A 636 -3.40 1.43 28.04
N VAL A 637 -2.46 2.21 27.49
CA VAL A 637 -2.19 3.58 27.94
C VAL A 637 -3.30 4.54 27.51
N LEU A 638 -3.80 4.47 26.27
CA LEU A 638 -4.90 5.34 25.82
C LEU A 638 -6.23 4.97 26.48
N ASN A 639 -6.47 3.68 26.75
CA ASN A 639 -7.65 3.27 27.52
C ASN A 639 -7.61 3.83 28.96
N ALA A 640 -6.43 4.00 29.54
CA ALA A 640 -6.26 4.66 30.83
C ALA A 640 -6.63 6.17 30.84
N ALA A 641 -7.01 6.76 29.70
CA ALA A 641 -7.74 8.04 29.69
C ALA A 641 -9.02 7.99 30.55
N HIS A 642 -9.57 6.79 30.77
CA HIS A 642 -10.65 6.51 31.70
C HIS A 642 -10.33 6.81 33.17
N THR A 643 -9.12 7.27 33.51
CA THR A 643 -8.81 7.86 34.83
C THR A 643 -9.66 9.09 35.16
N ILE A 644 -10.18 9.79 34.14
CA ILE A 644 -11.11 10.91 34.31
C ILE A 644 -12.44 10.66 33.63
N GLY A 645 -13.47 11.30 34.17
CA GLY A 645 -14.81 11.31 33.58
C GLY A 645 -15.73 10.24 34.13
N THR A 646 -16.86 10.09 33.45
CA THR A 646 -17.99 9.29 33.93
C THR A 646 -18.54 8.39 32.84
N THR A 647 -19.18 7.29 33.22
CA THR A 647 -19.95 6.42 32.32
C THR A 647 -21.39 6.27 32.80
N ALA A 648 -22.32 6.05 31.88
CA ALA A 648 -23.72 5.79 32.20
C ALA A 648 -23.93 4.31 32.57
N CYS A 649 -24.87 4.04 33.49
CA CYS A 649 -25.25 2.68 33.90
C CYS A 649 -25.62 1.77 32.71
N PHE A 650 -26.12 2.33 31.62
CA PHE A 650 -26.38 1.64 30.35
C PHE A 650 -25.20 0.75 29.90
N PHE A 651 -23.96 1.26 29.92
CA PHE A 651 -22.78 0.53 29.45
C PHE A 651 -22.32 -0.62 30.37
N MET A 652 -22.88 -0.70 31.59
CA MET A 652 -22.51 -1.71 32.58
C MET A 652 -23.58 -2.76 32.80
N THR A 653 -24.79 -2.57 32.25
CA THR A 653 -25.94 -3.44 32.55
C THR A 653 -25.64 -4.91 32.22
N GLN A 654 -25.02 -5.17 31.06
CA GLN A 654 -24.59 -6.53 30.70
C GLN A 654 -23.56 -7.07 31.69
N ARG A 655 -22.55 -6.28 32.06
CA ARG A 655 -21.49 -6.68 32.99
C ARG A 655 -22.01 -6.96 34.41
N LEU A 656 -23.00 -6.20 34.89
CA LEU A 656 -23.53 -6.32 36.24
C LEU A 656 -24.58 -7.42 36.40
N TYR A 657 -25.37 -7.71 35.35
CA TYR A 657 -26.56 -8.55 35.49
C TYR A 657 -26.69 -9.68 34.47
N ASN A 658 -26.10 -9.55 33.27
CA ASN A 658 -26.29 -10.47 32.15
C ASN A 658 -24.95 -10.92 31.53
N PHE A 659 -23.93 -11.18 32.36
CA PHE A 659 -22.60 -11.56 31.88
C PHE A 659 -22.59 -12.98 31.29
N SER A 660 -21.87 -13.17 30.19
CA SER A 660 -21.76 -14.44 29.46
C SER A 660 -20.38 -15.08 29.61
N PRO A 661 -20.25 -16.42 29.64
CA PRO A 661 -21.30 -17.44 29.65
C PRO A 661 -21.70 -17.77 31.10
N GLY A 662 -22.97 -17.54 31.48
CA GLY A 662 -23.44 -17.97 32.81
C GLY A 662 -24.65 -17.21 33.36
N GLY A 663 -24.90 -15.98 32.89
CA GLY A 663 -25.89 -15.10 33.50
C GLY A 663 -25.42 -14.56 34.87
N GLY A 664 -25.87 -13.37 35.26
CA GLY A 664 -25.41 -12.71 36.48
C GLY A 664 -24.26 -11.73 36.27
N SER A 665 -23.46 -11.50 37.32
CA SER A 665 -22.40 -10.49 37.31
C SER A 665 -21.08 -11.06 36.79
N ASP A 666 -20.30 -10.22 36.10
CA ASP A 666 -18.95 -10.51 35.66
C ASP A 666 -18.06 -10.95 36.84
N PRO A 667 -17.46 -12.16 36.78
CA PRO A 667 -16.61 -12.68 37.85
C PRO A 667 -15.29 -11.93 38.01
N ALA A 668 -14.88 -11.11 37.03
CA ALA A 668 -13.70 -10.26 37.15
C ALA A 668 -13.94 -9.04 38.08
N ILE A 669 -15.19 -8.73 38.43
CA ILE A 669 -15.51 -7.66 39.39
C ILE A 669 -15.12 -8.12 40.80
N ASN A 670 -14.35 -7.28 41.50
CA ASN A 670 -13.99 -7.52 42.89
C ASN A 670 -15.26 -7.73 43.76
N PRO A 671 -15.35 -8.81 44.56
CA PRO A 671 -16.54 -9.11 45.35
C PRO A 671 -16.96 -8.00 46.34
N ASN A 672 -16.01 -7.19 46.82
CA ASN A 672 -16.31 -6.07 47.71
C ASN A 672 -16.81 -4.83 46.95
N PHE A 673 -16.55 -4.76 45.65
CA PHE A 673 -16.96 -3.64 44.78
C PHE A 673 -18.30 -3.90 44.10
N LEU A 674 -18.62 -5.16 43.81
CA LEU A 674 -19.87 -5.51 43.14
C LEU A 674 -21.13 -4.95 43.83
N PRO A 675 -21.27 -4.98 45.18
CA PRO A 675 -22.41 -4.36 45.86
C PRO A 675 -22.45 -2.83 45.71
N GLU A 676 -21.29 -2.18 45.68
CA GLU A 676 -21.16 -0.73 45.47
C GLU A 676 -21.58 -0.34 44.04
N LEU A 677 -21.11 -1.08 43.02
CA LEU A 677 -21.53 -0.83 41.64
C LEU A 677 -23.03 -1.08 41.43
N LYS A 678 -23.58 -2.15 42.02
CA LYS A 678 -25.01 -2.46 41.92
C LYS A 678 -25.91 -1.48 42.67
N SER A 679 -25.40 -0.82 43.72
CA SER A 679 -26.19 0.21 44.42
C SER A 679 -26.25 1.51 43.62
N GLN A 680 -25.18 1.86 42.91
CA GLN A 680 -25.14 3.02 42.02
C GLN A 680 -25.90 2.77 40.71
N CYS A 681 -25.88 1.54 40.20
CA CYS A 681 -26.57 1.13 38.97
C CYS A 681 -27.47 -0.09 39.22
N PRO A 682 -28.61 0.08 39.93
CA PRO A 682 -29.47 -1.03 40.30
C PRO A 682 -30.19 -1.65 39.09
N GLN A 683 -30.57 -2.93 39.24
CA GLN A 683 -31.34 -3.64 38.23
C GLN A 683 -32.70 -2.96 38.06
N ASN A 684 -33.02 -2.55 36.82
CA ASN A 684 -34.20 -1.72 36.49
C ASN A 684 -34.17 -0.29 37.08
N GLY A 685 -32.99 0.22 37.44
CA GLY A 685 -32.78 1.62 37.77
C GLY A 685 -32.76 2.52 36.53
N ASP A 686 -32.52 3.82 36.75
CA ASP A 686 -32.31 4.77 35.66
C ASP A 686 -30.95 4.50 34.98
N ILE A 687 -31.00 4.01 33.75
CA ILE A 687 -29.83 3.65 32.94
C ILE A 687 -28.95 4.84 32.56
N ASN A 688 -29.46 6.07 32.69
CA ASN A 688 -28.74 7.30 32.36
C ASN A 688 -27.95 7.88 33.54
N VAL A 689 -28.12 7.32 34.74
CA VAL A 689 -27.29 7.68 35.91
C VAL A 689 -25.82 7.49 35.54
N ARG A 690 -25.01 8.50 35.84
CA ARG A 690 -23.58 8.53 35.53
C ARG A 690 -22.77 8.32 36.78
N ILE A 691 -21.76 7.45 36.68
CA ILE A 691 -20.81 7.18 37.76
C ILE A 691 -19.38 7.45 37.28
N PRO A 692 -18.43 7.81 38.16
CA PRO A 692 -17.02 7.92 37.81
C PRO A 692 -16.49 6.60 37.24
N ILE A 693 -15.67 6.68 36.18
CA ILE A 693 -15.02 5.48 35.62
C ILE A 693 -13.86 5.04 36.52
N ASP A 694 -13.13 6.03 37.07
CA ASP A 694 -12.03 5.79 38.00
C ASP A 694 -12.46 5.93 39.45
N ARG A 695 -12.24 4.87 40.23
CA ARG A 695 -12.57 4.83 41.66
C ARG A 695 -11.43 5.43 42.47
N GLY A 696 -11.71 6.56 43.11
CA GLY A 696 -10.78 7.23 44.03
C GLY A 696 -10.22 8.56 43.49
N SER A 697 -9.95 8.64 42.18
CA SER A 697 -9.33 9.81 41.56
C SER A 697 -10.02 10.32 40.28
N GLY A 698 -11.30 10.00 40.04
CA GLY A 698 -12.03 10.31 38.78
C GLY A 698 -12.10 11.77 38.27
N GLN A 699 -11.45 12.72 38.94
CA GLN A 699 -11.27 14.13 38.53
C GLN A 699 -9.80 14.52 38.30
N THR A 700 -8.87 13.60 38.57
CA THR A 700 -7.42 13.77 38.45
C THR A 700 -6.92 12.81 37.38
N PHE A 701 -6.12 13.31 36.45
CA PHE A 701 -5.52 12.50 35.41
C PHE A 701 -4.26 11.81 35.96
N ASP A 702 -4.41 10.57 36.42
CA ASP A 702 -3.33 9.79 37.02
C ASP A 702 -3.38 8.31 36.58
N ASN A 703 -2.52 7.46 37.16
CA ASN A 703 -2.46 6.05 36.82
C ASN A 703 -3.38 5.16 37.69
N GLN A 704 -4.28 5.74 38.50
CA GLN A 704 -5.15 5.00 39.44
C GLN A 704 -6.07 4.02 38.71
N ILE A 705 -6.56 4.35 37.52
CA ILE A 705 -7.37 3.45 36.69
C ILE A 705 -6.65 2.13 36.38
N LEU A 706 -5.33 2.16 36.13
CA LEU A 706 -4.54 0.95 35.90
C LEU A 706 -4.44 0.09 37.17
N GLN A 707 -4.36 0.72 38.34
CA GLN A 707 -4.41 0.02 39.62
C GLN A 707 -5.80 -0.58 39.87
N ASN A 708 -6.86 0.13 39.47
CA ASN A 708 -8.23 -0.35 39.56
C ASN A 708 -8.47 -1.56 38.65
N ILE A 709 -7.98 -1.53 37.40
CA ILE A 709 -8.00 -2.68 36.49
C ILE A 709 -7.30 -3.88 37.13
N ARG A 710 -6.08 -3.69 37.63
CA ARG A 710 -5.27 -4.75 38.26
C ARG A 710 -5.97 -5.44 39.44
N ASN A 711 -6.75 -4.67 40.22
CA ASN A 711 -7.37 -5.12 41.47
C ASN A 711 -8.85 -5.55 41.33
N GLY A 712 -9.37 -5.60 40.09
CA GLY A 712 -10.77 -5.96 39.82
C GLY A 712 -11.78 -4.84 40.12
N PHE A 713 -11.32 -3.59 40.22
CA PHE A 713 -12.15 -2.39 40.44
C PHE A 713 -12.45 -1.62 39.13
N ALA A 714 -12.10 -2.15 37.96
CA ALA A 714 -12.52 -1.56 36.68
C ALA A 714 -14.05 -1.43 36.62
N VAL A 715 -14.57 -0.34 36.06
CA VAL A 715 -16.01 -0.05 35.92
C VAL A 715 -16.58 -0.55 34.58
N LEU A 716 -15.83 -0.39 33.49
CA LEU A 716 -16.20 -0.91 32.17
C LEU A 716 -15.63 -2.31 31.91
N ALA A 717 -16.34 -3.11 31.11
CA ALA A 717 -15.89 -4.45 30.76
C ALA A 717 -14.60 -4.40 29.91
N SER A 718 -14.53 -3.53 28.90
CA SER A 718 -13.33 -3.29 28.08
C SER A 718 -12.06 -3.05 28.91
N ASP A 719 -12.18 -2.32 30.02
CA ASP A 719 -11.04 -1.99 30.88
C ASP A 719 -10.60 -3.22 31.68
N ALA A 720 -11.56 -3.99 32.19
CA ALA A 720 -11.28 -5.26 32.86
C ALA A 720 -10.60 -6.28 31.92
N ARG A 721 -10.98 -6.29 30.63
CA ARG A 721 -10.37 -7.16 29.60
C ARG A 721 -8.88 -6.93 29.42
N LEU A 722 -8.35 -5.74 29.72
CA LEU A 722 -6.91 -5.47 29.63
C LEU A 722 -6.07 -6.36 30.56
N TYR A 723 -6.68 -6.95 31.59
CA TYR A 723 -6.00 -7.85 32.52
C TYR A 723 -6.23 -9.35 32.23
N GLU A 724 -6.96 -9.68 31.15
CA GLU A 724 -7.23 -11.05 30.70
C GLU A 724 -6.19 -11.60 29.70
N ASP A 725 -5.47 -10.72 28.98
CA ASP A 725 -4.40 -11.07 28.03
C ASP A 725 -3.02 -10.84 28.65
N GLU A 726 -2.09 -11.79 28.45
CA GLU A 726 -0.75 -11.72 29.08
C GLU A 726 0.05 -10.48 28.66
N GLY A 727 -0.10 -10.03 27.41
CA GLY A 727 0.63 -8.89 26.88
C GLY A 727 0.16 -7.59 27.52
N THR A 728 -1.15 -7.31 27.44
CA THR A 728 -1.73 -6.10 28.05
C THR A 728 -1.59 -6.10 29.56
N LYS A 729 -1.74 -7.27 30.21
CA LYS A 729 -1.48 -7.45 31.64
C LYS A 729 -0.05 -7.10 32.01
N SER A 730 0.94 -7.56 31.24
CA SER A 730 2.34 -7.24 31.48
C SER A 730 2.61 -5.73 31.39
N VAL A 731 1.89 -5.00 30.54
CA VAL A 731 1.99 -3.54 30.47
C VAL A 731 1.38 -2.91 31.72
N VAL A 732 0.18 -3.31 32.14
CA VAL A 732 -0.47 -2.81 33.38
C VAL A 732 0.44 -3.05 34.60
N ASP A 733 0.95 -4.27 34.78
CA ASP A 733 1.78 -4.64 35.92
C ASP A 733 3.13 -3.88 35.95
N SER A 734 3.62 -3.44 34.80
CA SER A 734 4.91 -2.73 34.71
C SER A 734 4.92 -1.40 35.47
N TYR A 735 3.77 -0.74 35.62
CA TYR A 735 3.63 0.51 36.40
C TYR A 735 3.64 0.29 37.91
N PHE A 736 3.47 -0.95 38.40
CA PHE A 736 3.29 -1.25 39.83
C PHE A 736 4.26 -2.31 40.38
N GLY A 737 5.32 -2.64 39.63
CA GLY A 737 6.37 -3.54 40.09
C GLY A 737 7.20 -2.95 41.24
N VAL A 738 7.86 -3.80 42.03
CA VAL A 738 8.72 -3.37 43.18
C VAL A 738 9.79 -2.37 42.75
N LEU A 739 10.31 -2.52 41.53
CA LEU A 739 11.32 -1.63 40.95
C LEU A 739 10.73 -0.52 40.08
N ALA A 740 9.40 -0.45 39.92
CA ALA A 740 8.75 0.52 39.04
C ALA A 740 9.04 1.99 39.38
N PRO A 741 9.14 2.41 40.67
CA PRO A 741 9.48 3.80 40.99
C PRO A 741 10.88 4.23 40.53
N ILE A 742 11.79 3.29 40.25
CA ILE A 742 13.20 3.56 39.88
C ILE A 742 13.46 3.24 38.40
N PHE A 743 12.89 2.15 37.90
CA PHE A 743 13.16 1.61 36.56
C PHE A 743 11.91 1.35 35.73
N GLY A 744 10.72 1.64 36.28
CA GLY A 744 9.45 1.42 35.61
C GLY A 744 9.11 2.54 34.63
N PRO A 745 8.11 2.30 33.77
CA PRO A 745 7.57 3.33 32.91
C PRO A 745 6.87 4.44 33.71
N VAL A 746 6.89 5.64 33.16
CA VAL A 746 6.17 6.81 33.70
C VAL A 746 4.88 6.96 32.92
N PHE A 747 3.73 6.85 33.61
CA PHE A 747 2.42 6.83 32.99
C PHE A 747 2.15 8.07 32.14
N GLU A 748 2.43 9.25 32.69
CA GLU A 748 2.18 10.53 32.05
C GLU A 748 3.00 10.67 30.76
N THR A 749 4.25 10.23 30.77
CA THR A 749 5.13 10.26 29.58
C THR A 749 4.63 9.30 28.51
N ASP A 750 4.28 8.08 28.90
CA ASP A 750 3.73 7.11 27.96
C ASP A 750 2.39 7.56 27.38
N PHE A 751 1.53 8.18 28.20
CA PHE A 751 0.25 8.72 27.76
C PHE A 751 0.43 9.84 26.75
N VAL A 752 1.31 10.80 27.00
CA VAL A 752 1.66 11.85 26.03
C VAL A 752 2.15 11.23 24.72
N ASN A 753 3.07 10.27 24.79
CA ASN A 753 3.62 9.62 23.59
C ASN A 753 2.54 8.88 22.78
N SER A 754 1.60 8.22 23.46
CA SER A 754 0.48 7.54 22.79
C SER A 754 -0.54 8.53 22.24
N MET A 755 -0.81 9.65 22.91
CA MET A 755 -1.68 10.73 22.43
C MET A 755 -1.10 11.42 21.18
N VAL A 756 0.19 11.72 21.17
CA VAL A 756 0.87 12.28 19.98
C VAL A 756 0.79 11.31 18.81
N ARG A 757 1.01 10.00 19.05
CA ARG A 757 0.86 8.96 18.01
C ARG A 757 -0.56 8.83 17.51
N MET A 758 -1.55 8.83 18.40
CA MET A 758 -2.96 8.82 18.03
C MET A 758 -3.34 10.05 17.20
N GLY A 759 -2.86 11.23 17.61
CA GLY A 759 -3.09 12.49 16.90
C GLY A 759 -2.50 12.54 15.48
N GLN A 760 -1.67 11.59 15.08
CA GLN A 760 -1.08 11.48 13.74
C GLN A 760 -1.83 10.50 12.82
N ILE A 761 -2.88 9.83 13.31
CA ILE A 761 -3.66 8.87 12.53
C ILE A 761 -4.41 9.60 11.42
N GLY A 762 -4.20 9.18 10.17
CA GLY A 762 -5.01 9.63 9.01
C GLY A 762 -5.10 11.15 8.85
N VAL A 763 -4.05 11.89 9.23
CA VAL A 763 -4.08 13.36 9.21
C VAL A 763 -3.99 13.88 7.79
N ILE A 764 -4.89 14.81 7.46
CA ILE A 764 -4.90 15.51 6.18
C ILE A 764 -4.03 16.76 6.30
N THR A 765 -3.13 17.01 5.34
CA THR A 765 -2.17 18.14 5.41
C THR A 765 -1.95 18.79 4.04
N GLY A 766 -1.21 19.90 3.99
CA GLY A 766 -0.87 20.56 2.72
C GLY A 766 -2.09 21.17 2.00
N PHE A 767 -2.41 20.66 0.82
CA PHE A 767 -3.55 21.12 0.00
C PHE A 767 -4.77 20.20 0.06
N GLU A 768 -4.65 19.03 0.70
CA GLU A 768 -5.75 18.06 0.84
C GLU A 768 -6.74 18.53 1.92
N GLY A 769 -8.03 18.26 1.74
CA GLY A 769 -9.07 18.76 2.64
C GLY A 769 -9.16 20.29 2.67
N GLU A 770 -9.75 20.84 3.73
CA GLU A 770 -10.00 22.29 3.84
C GLU A 770 -9.67 22.90 5.20
N ILE A 771 -9.83 24.22 5.31
CA ILE A 771 -9.91 24.90 6.60
C ILE A 771 -11.35 25.40 6.71
N ARG A 772 -12.20 24.63 7.39
CA ARG A 772 -13.60 25.00 7.59
C ARG A 772 -13.66 26.29 8.38
N ARG A 773 -14.59 27.19 8.08
CA ARG A 773 -14.87 28.38 8.91
C ARG A 773 -15.89 28.11 10.01
N VAL A 774 -16.72 27.10 9.80
CA VAL A 774 -17.74 26.59 10.74
C VAL A 774 -17.52 25.08 10.78
N CYS A 775 -17.25 24.47 11.93
CA CYS A 775 -16.84 23.06 11.94
C CYS A 775 -17.99 22.10 11.65
N THR A 776 -19.24 22.56 11.78
CA THR A 776 -20.44 21.74 11.56
C THR A 776 -20.81 21.52 10.10
N ALA A 777 -20.14 22.16 9.15
CA ALA A 777 -20.44 21.99 7.73
C ALA A 777 -19.17 22.07 6.86
N PHE A 778 -19.20 21.35 5.74
CA PHE A 778 -18.27 21.58 4.64
C PHE A 778 -18.51 22.96 4.01
N LYS A 779 -17.50 23.51 3.36
CA LYS A 779 -17.57 24.83 2.73
C LYS A 779 -18.49 24.94 1.52
#